data_AF-A0A8T2HEC3-F1
#
_entry.id   AF-A0A8T2HEC3-F1
#
_cell.length_a   1.000
_cell.length_b   1.000
_cell.length_c   1.000
_cell.angle_alpha   90.00
_cell.angle_beta   90.00
_cell.angle_gamma   90.00
#
_symmetry.space_group_name_H-M   'P 1'
#
loop_
_entity.id
_entity.type
_entity.pdbx_description
1 polymer ?
#
loop_
_entity_poly.entity_id
_entity_poly.type
_entity_poly.pdbx_seq_one_letter_code
_entity_poly.pdbx_strand_id
1 'polypeptide(L)'
;MIHFLQVKWICPVAPTRPVTSWGGIATTAWCDVTGISENMEDDLVSINSITAFVFSLLLDEPQNVMIGIGGIGLGAAVALYCATIYISGKKIRNLSFIVGINGWLPAWRNLLHNLSYDYGVPSLAPSVSILLTHGTSDDIVPFPFGRKSSDILRRAGFQVTFIPNQGYHLPIVPQVINECKLKTSSSHQSMASSNRNQSGRKVGETIYYSIPPTGVHKATIVWLHDVGFTGHCSVPALESLRHPNIKWIVPTAPMRPVTSIGGEVTTAWCDMTKPSENMLDDFENLNYTNSFITSLFSSEPDHVMKGVGGIGLGAAQALYYTSCYAFGWVPISPQIVIRINGWLPGWRRLEYNMCNTNFGTANRAATSNILLMHGTSDDVIPSAFGYKCADSLRMAGFPTLFKQCGGDHVMNEIRSINVSGLEFGQINTVYPTGIHKATIVWLHDVGNTGFNSLEPLQNLRLPNIKWICPTAPRRRVTSLGGEITNAWCDIAKVSENMQDDFGTLNYVNEYITSLFSNEPQNVIKGVAGLGLGAAQALYYTSCYAFGWVPINPQIVIGINGWFPGWRRLEYNMNNTNFGTANRAAASKILILHGTSDDVVPSSFGYRCADSLCMAGFPTLFKQCGGDHVINEIRVWLTNLGL
;
A
#
# COMPACT_ATOMS: atom_id res chain seq x y z
N MET A 1 -13.37 -12.66 -4.29
CA MET A 1 -14.17 -13.76 -4.87
C MET A 1 -15.50 -13.84 -4.10
N ILE A 2 -16.64 -14.13 -4.74
CA ILE A 2 -17.96 -14.28 -4.08
C ILE A 2 -17.99 -15.66 -3.38
N HIS A 3 -18.02 -15.71 -2.05
CA HIS A 3 -18.12 -16.99 -1.32
C HIS A 3 -19.55 -17.54 -1.38
N PHE A 4 -19.85 -18.32 -2.41
CA PHE A 4 -20.73 -19.46 -2.25
C PHE A 4 -19.85 -20.60 -1.75
N LEU A 5 -20.11 -21.13 -0.55
CA LEU A 5 -19.28 -22.16 0.11
C LEU A 5 -19.15 -23.48 -0.67
N GLN A 6 -19.75 -23.58 -1.87
CA GLN A 6 -19.77 -24.77 -2.74
C GLN A 6 -19.57 -24.42 -4.24
N VAL A 7 -19.07 -23.23 -4.59
CA VAL A 7 -18.87 -22.84 -6.00
C VAL A 7 -17.40 -22.58 -6.29
N LYS A 8 -16.87 -23.26 -7.31
CA LYS A 8 -15.56 -22.98 -7.92
C LYS A 8 -15.74 -21.87 -8.96
N TRP A 9 -14.98 -20.77 -8.81
CA TRP A 9 -14.99 -19.68 -9.79
C TRP A 9 -13.81 -19.81 -10.75
N ILE A 10 -14.10 -19.72 -12.04
CA ILE A 10 -13.10 -19.62 -13.10
C ILE A 10 -13.30 -18.25 -13.75
N CYS A 11 -12.32 -17.35 -13.58
CA CYS A 11 -12.36 -15.98 -14.09
C CYS A 11 -11.29 -15.79 -15.16
N PRO A 12 -11.55 -16.20 -16.42
CA PRO A 12 -10.57 -16.06 -17.50
C PRO A 12 -10.37 -14.58 -17.88
N VAL A 13 -9.19 -14.29 -18.43
CA VAL A 13 -8.84 -12.97 -19.00
C VAL A 13 -9.17 -12.97 -20.49
N ALA A 14 -9.77 -11.88 -20.97
CA ALA A 14 -10.05 -11.71 -22.38
C ALA A 14 -8.75 -11.54 -23.20
N PRO A 15 -8.64 -12.12 -24.40
CA PRO A 15 -7.47 -11.94 -25.25
C PRO A 15 -7.35 -10.49 -25.75
N THR A 16 -6.12 -10.03 -25.97
CA THR A 16 -5.84 -8.72 -26.60
C THR A 16 -6.18 -8.78 -28.08
N ARG A 17 -7.03 -7.86 -28.54
CA ARG A 17 -7.47 -7.75 -29.95
C ARG A 17 -7.87 -6.29 -30.28
N PRO A 18 -7.80 -5.88 -31.56
CA PRO A 18 -8.36 -4.60 -31.98
C PRO A 18 -9.87 -4.56 -31.78
N VAL A 19 -10.39 -3.40 -31.35
CA VAL A 19 -11.83 -3.14 -31.20
C VAL A 19 -12.25 -2.03 -32.16
N THR A 20 -13.11 -2.36 -33.12
CA THR A 20 -13.51 -1.49 -34.23
C THR A 20 -14.27 -0.26 -33.76
N SER A 21 -15.19 -0.39 -32.80
CA SER A 21 -15.91 0.74 -32.19
C SER A 21 -14.99 1.74 -31.48
N TRP A 22 -13.75 1.34 -31.17
CA TRP A 22 -12.72 2.18 -30.56
C TRP A 22 -11.65 2.61 -31.58
N GLY A 23 -11.98 2.61 -32.87
CA GLY A 23 -11.04 3.01 -33.94
C GLY A 23 -9.92 2.00 -34.18
N GLY A 24 -10.11 0.73 -33.81
CA GLY A 24 -9.14 -0.35 -34.01
C GLY A 24 -8.06 -0.45 -32.93
N ILE A 25 -8.20 0.26 -31.80
CA ILE A 25 -7.26 0.19 -30.68
C ILE A 25 -7.24 -1.25 -30.12
N ALA A 26 -6.04 -1.80 -29.94
CA ALA A 26 -5.84 -3.12 -29.35
C ALA A 26 -6.04 -3.08 -27.82
N THR A 27 -7.00 -3.84 -27.32
CA THR A 27 -7.30 -3.95 -25.88
C THR A 27 -7.79 -5.37 -25.55
N THR A 28 -7.90 -5.70 -24.27
CA THR A 28 -8.49 -6.99 -23.85
C THR A 28 -9.99 -6.97 -24.10
N ALA A 29 -10.47 -7.77 -25.07
CA ALA A 29 -11.88 -7.82 -25.45
C ALA A 29 -12.31 -9.25 -25.79
N TRP A 30 -13.56 -9.60 -25.43
CA TRP A 30 -14.12 -10.92 -25.70
C TRP A 30 -14.56 -11.11 -27.15
N CYS A 31 -14.87 -10.05 -27.88
CA CYS A 31 -15.09 -10.07 -29.32
C CYS A 31 -14.87 -8.68 -29.88
N ASP A 32 -14.71 -8.57 -31.20
CA ASP A 32 -14.77 -7.26 -31.82
C ASP A 32 -16.22 -6.76 -31.84
N VAL A 33 -16.38 -5.45 -31.63
CA VAL A 33 -17.67 -4.77 -31.66
C VAL A 33 -17.52 -3.52 -32.51
N THR A 34 -18.32 -3.44 -33.56
CA THR A 34 -18.41 -2.27 -34.46
C THR A 34 -19.33 -1.18 -33.90
N GLY A 35 -20.25 -1.55 -33.01
CA GLY A 35 -21.17 -0.68 -32.26
C GLY A 35 -22.37 -1.48 -31.76
N ILE A 36 -23.16 -0.95 -30.83
CA ILE A 36 -24.40 -1.59 -30.35
C ILE A 36 -25.59 -0.97 -31.10
N SER A 37 -26.13 -1.71 -32.08
CA SER A 37 -27.30 -1.29 -32.84
C SER A 37 -28.14 -2.49 -33.29
N GLU A 38 -29.38 -2.28 -33.73
CA GLU A 38 -30.21 -3.40 -34.20
C GLU A 38 -29.65 -4.11 -35.43
N ASN A 39 -28.86 -3.39 -36.24
CA ASN A 39 -28.28 -3.87 -37.50
C ASN A 39 -26.78 -4.17 -37.37
N MET A 40 -26.25 -4.23 -36.14
CA MET A 40 -24.86 -4.61 -35.93
C MET A 40 -24.61 -6.02 -36.47
N GLU A 41 -23.48 -6.20 -37.15
CA GLU A 41 -22.96 -7.52 -37.47
C GLU A 41 -22.28 -8.09 -36.23
N ASP A 42 -22.62 -9.32 -35.88
CA ASP A 42 -21.95 -10.04 -34.81
C ASP A 42 -20.64 -10.62 -35.36
N ASP A 43 -19.52 -10.37 -34.66
CA ASP A 43 -18.25 -11.05 -34.92
C ASP A 43 -18.33 -12.52 -34.47
N LEU A 44 -18.97 -13.34 -35.31
CA LEU A 44 -19.17 -14.76 -35.06
C LEU A 44 -17.84 -15.52 -34.99
N VAL A 45 -16.78 -15.04 -35.66
CA VAL A 45 -15.46 -15.69 -35.61
C VAL A 45 -14.90 -15.60 -34.20
N SER A 46 -14.87 -14.39 -33.66
CA SER A 46 -14.43 -14.16 -32.30
C SER A 46 -15.32 -14.86 -31.28
N ILE A 47 -16.63 -14.63 -31.34
CA ILE A 47 -17.55 -15.17 -30.34
C ILE A 47 -17.50 -16.70 -30.32
N ASN A 48 -17.45 -17.37 -31.48
CA ASN A 48 -17.28 -18.83 -31.50
C ASN A 48 -15.95 -19.29 -30.91
N SER A 49 -14.85 -18.59 -31.19
CA SER A 49 -13.54 -18.89 -30.62
C SER A 49 -13.53 -18.74 -29.09
N ILE A 50 -14.14 -17.68 -28.55
CA ILE A 50 -14.23 -17.48 -27.11
C ILE A 50 -15.16 -18.52 -26.48
N THR A 51 -16.28 -18.86 -27.10
CA THR A 51 -17.17 -19.92 -26.59
C THR A 51 -16.45 -21.27 -26.52
N ALA A 52 -15.67 -21.63 -27.53
CA ALA A 52 -14.84 -22.84 -27.49
C ALA A 52 -13.82 -22.79 -26.34
N PHE A 53 -13.20 -21.64 -26.10
CA PHE A 53 -12.28 -21.43 -24.99
C PHE A 53 -12.99 -21.55 -23.62
N VAL A 54 -14.11 -20.85 -23.42
CA VAL A 54 -14.93 -20.96 -22.19
C VAL A 54 -15.34 -22.40 -21.95
N PHE A 55 -15.70 -23.12 -23.01
CA PHE A 55 -16.06 -24.52 -22.90
C PHE A 55 -14.89 -25.40 -22.49
N SER A 56 -13.70 -25.15 -23.03
CA SER A 56 -12.49 -25.89 -22.64
C SER A 56 -12.14 -25.77 -21.17
N LEU A 57 -12.39 -24.60 -20.56
CA LEU A 57 -12.15 -24.36 -19.13
C LEU A 57 -13.08 -25.17 -18.22
N LEU A 58 -14.20 -25.65 -18.76
CA LEU A 58 -15.26 -26.34 -18.02
C LEU A 58 -15.30 -27.85 -18.30
N LEU A 59 -14.44 -28.36 -19.18
CA LEU A 59 -14.43 -29.77 -19.58
C LEU A 59 -14.04 -30.72 -18.43
N ASP A 60 -13.15 -30.28 -17.55
CA ASP A 60 -12.56 -31.11 -16.50
C ASP A 60 -13.36 -31.08 -15.18
N GLU A 61 -14.53 -30.43 -15.14
CA GLU A 61 -15.33 -30.35 -13.92
C GLU A 61 -16.03 -31.70 -13.61
N PRO A 62 -16.08 -32.13 -12.33
CA PRO A 62 -16.72 -33.38 -11.94
C PRO A 62 -18.24 -33.43 -12.25
N GLN A 63 -18.76 -34.64 -12.53
CA GLN A 63 -20.15 -34.83 -12.96
C GLN A 63 -21.21 -34.37 -11.95
N ASN A 64 -20.88 -34.35 -10.66
CA ASN A 64 -21.77 -33.94 -9.58
C ASN A 64 -21.78 -32.41 -9.35
N VAL A 65 -21.06 -31.63 -10.16
CA VAL A 65 -21.00 -30.18 -10.07
C VAL A 65 -21.94 -29.55 -11.10
N MET A 66 -22.78 -28.61 -10.65
CA MET A 66 -23.56 -27.76 -11.55
C MET A 66 -22.64 -26.72 -12.19
N ILE A 67 -22.70 -26.59 -13.52
CA ILE A 67 -21.91 -25.62 -14.25
C ILE A 67 -22.75 -24.39 -14.53
N GLY A 68 -22.17 -23.21 -14.34
CA GLY A 68 -22.78 -21.95 -14.73
C GLY A 68 -21.80 -21.01 -15.40
N ILE A 69 -22.30 -20.19 -16.33
CA ILE A 69 -21.49 -19.20 -17.05
C ILE A 69 -22.14 -17.83 -16.85
N GLY A 70 -21.33 -16.82 -16.55
CA GLY A 70 -21.86 -15.47 -16.41
C GLY A 70 -20.84 -14.38 -16.68
N GLY A 71 -21.35 -13.16 -16.85
CA GLY A 71 -20.50 -12.00 -17.11
C GLY A 71 -21.28 -10.68 -17.14
N ILE A 72 -20.53 -9.60 -17.36
CA ILE A 72 -21.04 -8.22 -17.47
C ILE A 72 -20.69 -7.71 -18.88
N GLY A 73 -21.59 -6.95 -19.52
CA GLY A 73 -21.35 -6.35 -20.83
C GLY A 73 -21.01 -7.40 -21.89
N LEU A 74 -19.83 -7.29 -22.50
CA LEU A 74 -19.29 -8.30 -23.43
C LEU A 74 -19.21 -9.72 -22.84
N GLY A 75 -18.89 -9.85 -21.55
CA GLY A 75 -18.89 -11.15 -20.88
C GLY A 75 -20.29 -11.73 -20.73
N ALA A 76 -21.31 -10.88 -20.52
CA ALA A 76 -22.71 -11.31 -20.52
C ALA A 76 -23.14 -11.78 -21.92
N ALA A 77 -22.68 -11.08 -22.97
CA ALA A 77 -22.95 -11.45 -24.35
C ALA A 77 -22.38 -12.83 -24.70
N VAL A 78 -21.13 -13.10 -24.29
CA VAL A 78 -20.52 -14.43 -24.42
C VAL A 78 -21.27 -15.49 -23.62
N ALA A 79 -21.65 -15.20 -22.36
CA ALA A 79 -22.38 -16.15 -21.52
C ALA A 79 -23.72 -16.55 -22.13
N LEU A 80 -24.45 -15.57 -22.68
CA LEU A 80 -25.72 -15.84 -23.37
C LEU A 80 -25.52 -16.63 -24.66
N TYR A 81 -24.49 -16.32 -25.45
CA TYR A 81 -24.17 -17.08 -26.66
C TYR A 81 -23.70 -18.52 -26.33
N CYS A 82 -22.99 -18.73 -25.22
CA CYS A 82 -22.67 -20.07 -24.73
C CYS A 82 -23.94 -20.91 -24.51
N ALA A 83 -25.02 -20.31 -24.02
CA ALA A 83 -26.31 -20.98 -23.83
C ALA A 83 -26.91 -21.44 -25.18
N THR A 84 -26.85 -20.59 -26.21
CA THR A 84 -27.40 -20.92 -27.54
C THR A 84 -26.60 -22.04 -28.21
N ILE A 85 -25.27 -22.03 -28.08
CA ILE A 85 -24.41 -23.08 -28.61
C ILE A 85 -24.59 -24.41 -27.87
N TYR A 86 -24.78 -24.36 -26.54
CA TYR A 86 -25.06 -25.54 -25.73
C TYR A 86 -26.32 -26.28 -26.20
N ILE A 87 -27.41 -25.55 -26.42
CA ILE A 87 -28.67 -26.15 -26.90
C ILE A 87 -28.61 -26.58 -28.37
N SER A 88 -27.66 -26.05 -29.15
CA SER A 88 -27.42 -26.42 -30.56
C SER A 88 -26.56 -27.69 -30.72
N GLY A 89 -26.27 -28.42 -29.63
CA GLY A 89 -25.66 -29.76 -29.68
C GLY A 89 -24.16 -29.85 -29.40
N LYS A 90 -23.46 -28.75 -29.03
CA LYS A 90 -22.04 -28.79 -28.62
C LYS A 90 -21.92 -29.05 -27.10
N LYS A 91 -21.29 -30.18 -26.77
CA LYS A 91 -21.27 -30.81 -25.43
C LYS A 91 -20.28 -30.16 -24.44
N ILE A 92 -20.75 -29.18 -23.68
CA ILE A 92 -20.45 -29.16 -22.23
C ILE A 92 -21.39 -30.16 -21.54
N ARG A 93 -21.01 -30.75 -20.42
CA ARG A 93 -21.94 -31.55 -19.59
C ARG A 93 -22.47 -30.67 -18.46
N ASN A 94 -23.78 -30.75 -18.17
CA ASN A 94 -24.43 -30.14 -17.00
C ASN A 94 -24.39 -28.60 -16.89
N LEU A 95 -24.49 -27.86 -18.02
CA LEU A 95 -24.75 -26.41 -17.93
C LEU A 95 -26.14 -26.19 -17.31
N SER A 96 -26.16 -25.60 -16.12
CA SER A 96 -27.36 -25.48 -15.28
C SER A 96 -27.89 -24.05 -15.23
N PHE A 97 -27.00 -23.04 -15.25
CA PHE A 97 -27.44 -21.64 -15.18
C PHE A 97 -26.54 -20.66 -15.96
N ILE A 98 -27.16 -19.57 -16.41
CA ILE A 98 -26.49 -18.43 -17.04
C ILE A 98 -26.81 -17.16 -16.26
N VAL A 99 -25.81 -16.30 -16.05
CA VAL A 99 -26.00 -14.98 -15.45
C VAL A 99 -25.46 -13.90 -16.38
N GLY A 100 -26.35 -13.08 -16.93
CA GLY A 100 -25.98 -11.95 -17.78
C GLY A 100 -26.31 -10.62 -17.10
N ILE A 101 -25.36 -9.70 -17.08
CA ILE A 101 -25.56 -8.36 -16.51
C ILE A 101 -25.21 -7.30 -17.56
N ASN A 102 -26.14 -6.37 -17.81
CA ASN A 102 -25.93 -5.22 -18.70
C ASN A 102 -25.35 -5.61 -20.07
N GLY A 103 -25.88 -6.68 -20.66
CA GLY A 103 -25.40 -7.24 -21.93
C GLY A 103 -26.53 -7.48 -22.94
N TRP A 104 -26.17 -8.00 -24.10
CA TRP A 104 -27.12 -8.38 -25.16
C TRP A 104 -26.88 -9.83 -25.59
N LEU A 105 -27.84 -10.44 -26.28
CA LEU A 105 -27.69 -11.75 -26.92
C LEU A 105 -27.13 -11.56 -28.35
N PRO A 106 -25.89 -11.98 -28.62
CA PRO A 106 -25.36 -12.02 -29.99
C PRO A 106 -26.05 -13.09 -30.82
N ALA A 107 -26.06 -12.90 -32.15
CA ALA A 107 -26.54 -13.85 -33.14
C ALA A 107 -27.99 -14.33 -32.90
N TRP A 108 -28.82 -13.49 -32.27
CA TRP A 108 -30.18 -13.84 -31.90
C TRP A 108 -31.05 -14.19 -33.11
N ARG A 109 -30.74 -13.63 -34.29
CA ARG A 109 -31.38 -13.96 -35.57
C ARG A 109 -31.09 -15.41 -35.98
N ASN A 110 -29.84 -15.84 -35.87
CA ASN A 110 -29.41 -17.21 -36.16
C ASN A 110 -30.08 -18.21 -35.20
N LEU A 111 -30.21 -17.85 -33.92
CA LEU A 111 -30.94 -18.66 -32.95
C LEU A 111 -32.40 -18.89 -33.38
N LEU A 112 -33.13 -17.81 -33.72
CA LEU A 112 -34.52 -17.92 -34.15
C LEU A 112 -34.67 -18.72 -35.45
N HIS A 113 -33.76 -18.52 -36.41
CA HIS A 113 -33.75 -19.29 -37.65
C HIS A 113 -33.53 -20.79 -37.39
N ASN A 114 -32.58 -21.16 -36.53
CA ASN A 114 -32.30 -22.56 -36.22
C ASN A 114 -33.48 -23.24 -35.47
N LEU A 115 -34.20 -22.50 -34.63
CA LEU A 115 -35.39 -23.01 -33.93
C LEU A 115 -36.57 -23.29 -34.86
N SER A 116 -36.66 -22.62 -36.01
CA SER A 116 -37.75 -22.83 -36.98
C SER A 116 -37.61 -24.09 -37.84
N TYR A 117 -36.45 -24.75 -37.85
CA TYR A 117 -36.19 -25.95 -38.67
C TYR A 117 -36.17 -27.26 -37.87
N ASP A 118 -36.06 -27.21 -36.54
CA ASP A 118 -35.82 -28.40 -35.69
C ASP A 118 -37.12 -28.93 -35.07
N TYR A 119 -37.92 -29.62 -35.89
CA TYR A 119 -39.14 -30.30 -35.41
C TYR A 119 -38.77 -31.62 -34.71
N GLY A 120 -38.72 -31.61 -33.38
CA GLY A 120 -38.86 -32.84 -32.58
C GLY A 120 -37.67 -33.29 -31.74
N VAL A 121 -36.58 -32.52 -31.65
CA VAL A 121 -35.51 -32.81 -30.67
C VAL A 121 -35.88 -32.19 -29.31
N PRO A 122 -35.78 -32.93 -28.19
CA PRO A 122 -35.96 -32.35 -26.86
C PRO A 122 -34.95 -31.22 -26.64
N SER A 123 -35.45 -29.98 -26.59
CA SER A 123 -34.62 -28.81 -26.34
C SER A 123 -33.99 -28.90 -24.96
N LEU A 124 -32.68 -28.67 -24.85
CA LEU A 124 -31.96 -28.50 -23.59
C LEU A 124 -32.23 -27.12 -22.95
N ALA A 125 -32.97 -26.22 -23.63
CA ALA A 125 -33.22 -24.88 -23.12
C ALA A 125 -33.95 -24.84 -21.76
N PRO A 126 -34.94 -25.71 -21.48
CA PRO A 126 -35.61 -25.74 -20.18
C PRO A 126 -34.71 -26.19 -19.02
N SER A 127 -33.60 -26.89 -19.30
CA SER A 127 -32.64 -27.33 -18.26
C SER A 127 -31.64 -26.24 -17.86
N VAL A 128 -31.65 -25.09 -18.56
CA VAL A 128 -30.75 -23.96 -18.28
C VAL A 128 -31.56 -22.78 -17.76
N SER A 129 -31.36 -22.42 -16.49
CA SER A 129 -31.96 -21.23 -15.91
C SER A 129 -31.12 -19.99 -16.25
N ILE A 130 -31.73 -18.99 -16.86
CA ILE A 130 -31.05 -17.73 -17.22
C ILE A 130 -31.55 -16.62 -16.29
N LEU A 131 -30.60 -15.99 -15.60
CA LEU A 131 -30.83 -14.74 -14.91
C LEU A 131 -30.21 -13.59 -15.70
N LEU A 132 -31.03 -12.60 -16.04
CA LEU A 132 -30.61 -11.37 -16.67
C LEU A 132 -30.95 -10.18 -15.78
N THR A 133 -30.04 -9.22 -15.71
CA THR A 133 -30.31 -7.92 -15.11
C THR A 133 -29.74 -6.82 -15.98
N HIS A 134 -30.46 -5.70 -16.07
CA HIS A 134 -30.11 -4.62 -16.98
C HIS A 134 -30.44 -3.24 -16.41
N GLY A 135 -29.48 -2.31 -16.52
CA GLY A 135 -29.61 -0.89 -16.17
C GLY A 135 -30.64 -0.18 -17.03
N THR A 136 -31.65 0.42 -16.41
CA THR A 136 -32.65 1.21 -17.15
C THR A 136 -32.06 2.46 -17.80
N SER A 137 -30.90 2.92 -17.33
CA SER A 137 -30.16 4.08 -17.82
C SER A 137 -28.79 3.69 -18.37
N ASP A 138 -28.66 2.47 -18.91
CA ASP A 138 -27.42 1.99 -19.51
C ASP A 138 -27.15 2.68 -20.87
N ASP A 139 -26.13 3.55 -20.90
CA ASP A 139 -25.76 4.33 -22.08
C ASP A 139 -24.80 3.59 -23.04
N ILE A 140 -24.26 2.43 -22.63
CA ILE A 140 -23.29 1.66 -23.44
C ILE A 140 -24.00 0.51 -24.16
N VAL A 141 -24.81 -0.28 -23.43
CA VAL A 141 -25.71 -1.28 -24.01
C VAL A 141 -27.13 -0.87 -23.64
N PRO A 142 -27.85 -0.17 -24.55
CA PRO A 142 -29.15 0.38 -24.22
C PRO A 142 -30.12 -0.68 -23.67
N PHE A 143 -30.85 -0.34 -22.60
CA PHE A 143 -31.81 -1.23 -21.92
C PHE A 143 -32.74 -2.03 -22.85
N PRO A 144 -33.24 -1.48 -23.99
CA PRO A 144 -34.03 -2.26 -24.94
C PRO A 144 -33.34 -3.54 -25.45
N PHE A 145 -32.01 -3.55 -25.59
CA PHE A 145 -31.26 -4.73 -26.03
C PHE A 145 -31.28 -5.84 -24.98
N GLY A 146 -31.12 -5.51 -23.70
CA GLY A 146 -31.25 -6.48 -22.60
C GLY A 146 -32.66 -7.08 -22.54
N ARG A 147 -33.68 -6.23 -22.65
CA ARG A 147 -35.08 -6.67 -22.68
C ARG A 147 -35.36 -7.59 -23.88
N LYS A 148 -34.92 -7.19 -25.08
CA LYS A 148 -35.07 -7.98 -26.32
C LYS A 148 -34.37 -9.33 -26.21
N SER A 149 -33.18 -9.36 -25.62
CA SER A 149 -32.42 -10.59 -25.36
C SER A 149 -33.20 -11.56 -24.47
N SER A 150 -33.80 -11.06 -23.38
CA SER A 150 -34.69 -11.85 -22.52
C SER A 150 -35.88 -12.43 -23.30
N ASP A 151 -36.55 -11.61 -24.10
CA ASP A 151 -37.74 -12.04 -24.86
C ASP A 151 -37.40 -13.11 -25.89
N ILE A 152 -36.26 -12.99 -26.59
CA ILE A 152 -35.80 -13.97 -27.56
C ILE A 152 -35.41 -15.28 -26.88
N LEU A 153 -34.69 -15.23 -25.76
CA LEU A 153 -34.32 -16.43 -25.00
C LEU A 153 -35.56 -17.17 -24.46
N ARG A 154 -36.60 -16.45 -24.01
CA ARG A 154 -37.88 -17.06 -23.62
C ARG A 154 -38.55 -17.76 -24.80
N ARG A 155 -38.57 -17.13 -25.99
CA ARG A 155 -39.10 -17.75 -27.22
C ARG A 155 -38.31 -19.00 -27.62
N ALA A 156 -37.01 -19.02 -27.33
CA ALA A 156 -36.15 -20.18 -27.54
C ALA A 156 -36.33 -21.31 -26.51
N GLY A 157 -37.22 -21.14 -25.53
CA GLY A 157 -37.56 -22.16 -24.53
C GLY A 157 -36.72 -22.13 -23.25
N PHE A 158 -35.88 -21.11 -23.05
CA PHE A 158 -35.10 -20.94 -21.81
C PHE A 158 -35.97 -20.45 -20.65
N GLN A 159 -35.63 -20.86 -19.43
CA GLN A 159 -36.22 -20.31 -18.21
C GLN A 159 -35.55 -18.98 -17.84
N VAL A 160 -36.09 -17.85 -18.32
CA VAL A 160 -35.46 -16.52 -18.14
C VAL A 160 -36.15 -15.69 -17.07
N THR A 161 -35.38 -15.34 -16.03
CA THR A 161 -35.70 -14.26 -15.08
C THR A 161 -34.99 -12.98 -15.54
N PHE A 162 -35.74 -11.92 -15.84
CA PHE A 162 -35.18 -10.62 -16.21
C PHE A 162 -35.51 -9.59 -15.12
N ILE A 163 -34.49 -8.92 -14.59
CA ILE A 163 -34.61 -7.94 -13.50
C ILE A 163 -34.08 -6.58 -13.97
N PRO A 164 -34.95 -5.59 -14.22
CA PRO A 164 -34.52 -4.21 -14.43
C PRO A 164 -33.90 -3.67 -13.15
N ASN A 165 -32.75 -3.01 -13.22
CA ASN A 165 -32.18 -2.28 -12.09
C ASN A 165 -32.08 -0.79 -12.40
N GLN A 166 -32.27 0.05 -11.37
CA GLN A 166 -32.06 1.50 -11.52
C GLN A 166 -30.56 1.77 -11.55
N GLY A 167 -30.03 2.15 -12.72
CA GLY A 167 -28.60 2.40 -12.86
C GLY A 167 -28.10 2.38 -14.30
N TYR A 168 -26.80 2.63 -14.42
CA TYR A 168 -26.01 2.72 -15.66
C TYR A 168 -25.34 1.37 -16.01
N HIS A 169 -24.48 1.35 -17.03
CA HIS A 169 -23.84 0.12 -17.57
C HIS A 169 -23.01 -0.69 -16.56
N LEU A 170 -22.51 -0.08 -15.49
CA LEU A 170 -21.77 -0.78 -14.44
C LEU A 170 -22.74 -1.21 -13.32
N PRO A 171 -22.99 -2.51 -13.14
CA PRO A 171 -23.97 -2.98 -12.17
C PRO A 171 -23.46 -2.84 -10.73
N ILE A 172 -24.39 -2.62 -9.80
CA ILE A 172 -24.19 -2.88 -8.38
C ILE A 172 -24.24 -4.41 -8.18
N VAL A 173 -23.13 -5.10 -8.47
CA VAL A 173 -22.97 -6.57 -8.36
C VAL A 173 -23.60 -7.17 -7.09
N PRO A 174 -23.55 -6.50 -5.91
CA PRO A 174 -24.19 -7.02 -4.72
C PRO A 174 -25.73 -6.95 -4.64
N GLN A 175 -26.38 -5.99 -5.32
CA GLN A 175 -27.84 -5.93 -5.39
C GLN A 175 -28.37 -7.11 -6.22
N VAL A 176 -27.73 -7.37 -7.36
CA VAL A 176 -28.02 -8.51 -8.25
C VAL A 176 -27.91 -9.83 -7.50
N ILE A 177 -26.85 -10.02 -6.70
CA ILE A 177 -26.62 -11.25 -5.92
C ILE A 177 -27.64 -11.43 -4.78
N ASN A 178 -28.09 -10.35 -4.13
CA ASN A 178 -29.12 -10.45 -3.09
C ASN A 178 -30.49 -10.85 -3.65
N GLU A 179 -30.84 -10.37 -4.85
CA GLU A 179 -32.04 -10.80 -5.56
C GLU A 179 -31.94 -12.26 -6.04
N CYS A 180 -30.74 -12.74 -6.40
CA CYS A 180 -30.50 -14.16 -6.68
C CYS A 180 -30.80 -15.05 -5.45
N LYS A 181 -30.35 -14.64 -4.26
CA LYS A 181 -30.50 -15.41 -3.01
C LYS A 181 -31.97 -15.60 -2.60
N LEU A 182 -32.82 -14.59 -2.81
CA LEU A 182 -34.23 -14.61 -2.44
C LEU A 182 -35.06 -15.64 -3.23
N LYS A 183 -34.63 -16.03 -4.43
CA LYS A 183 -35.34 -17.00 -5.29
C LYS A 183 -34.82 -18.43 -5.16
N THR A 184 -33.59 -18.65 -4.69
CA THR A 184 -33.08 -20.00 -4.41
C THR A 184 -33.58 -20.57 -3.08
N SER A 185 -34.05 -19.72 -2.16
CA SER A 185 -34.54 -20.11 -0.83
C SER A 185 -35.98 -20.65 -0.78
N SER A 186 -36.72 -20.62 -1.89
CA SER A 186 -38.11 -21.10 -1.94
C SER A 186 -38.25 -22.60 -2.26
N SER A 187 -37.16 -23.33 -2.55
CA SER A 187 -37.25 -24.73 -3.01
C SER A 187 -36.71 -25.80 -2.06
N HIS A 188 -35.98 -25.48 -0.98
CA HIS A 188 -35.47 -26.51 -0.05
C HIS A 188 -35.47 -26.06 1.42
N GLN A 189 -36.57 -26.33 2.14
CA GLN A 189 -36.56 -26.47 3.59
C GLN A 189 -36.50 -27.95 3.95
N SER A 190 -35.39 -28.40 4.53
CA SER A 190 -35.35 -29.53 5.47
C SER A 190 -33.95 -29.71 6.08
N MET A 191 -33.89 -29.57 7.41
CA MET A 191 -32.98 -30.17 8.39
C MET A 191 -31.56 -30.61 7.98
N ALA A 192 -30.54 -29.96 8.53
CA ALA A 192 -29.62 -30.57 9.52
C ALA A 192 -28.49 -29.60 9.91
N SER A 193 -27.98 -29.81 11.11
CA SER A 193 -27.21 -28.90 11.96
C SER A 193 -25.71 -28.79 11.68
N SER A 194 -25.18 -27.62 12.07
CA SER A 194 -23.84 -27.36 12.63
C SER A 194 -22.65 -27.08 11.68
N ASN A 195 -21.98 -25.98 12.05
CA ASN A 195 -20.58 -25.56 11.82
C ASN A 195 -20.20 -24.58 10.69
N ARG A 196 -19.89 -23.35 11.18
CA ARG A 196 -18.76 -22.45 10.90
C ARG A 196 -18.86 -21.44 9.75
N ASN A 197 -19.51 -20.33 10.12
CA ASN A 197 -19.38 -18.92 9.72
C ASN A 197 -18.25 -18.49 8.76
N GLN A 198 -18.64 -18.12 7.53
CA GLN A 198 -18.09 -16.99 6.77
C GLN A 198 -19.28 -16.21 6.17
N SER A 199 -19.67 -15.10 6.80
CA SER A 199 -20.76 -14.23 6.35
C SER A 199 -20.25 -12.79 6.21
N GLY A 200 -20.45 -12.17 5.04
CA GLY A 200 -20.29 -10.72 4.91
C GLY A 200 -21.26 -10.02 5.87
N ARG A 201 -20.71 -9.21 6.79
CA ARG A 201 -21.52 -8.42 7.72
C ARG A 201 -21.81 -7.06 7.08
N LYS A 202 -23.07 -6.61 7.17
CA LYS A 202 -23.48 -5.26 6.79
C LYS A 202 -23.29 -4.33 7.99
N VAL A 203 -22.64 -3.18 7.79
CA VAL A 203 -22.65 -2.04 8.73
C VAL A 203 -22.85 -0.79 7.88
N GLY A 204 -24.02 -0.16 7.97
CA GLY A 204 -24.44 0.83 6.98
C GLY A 204 -24.60 0.21 5.58
N GLU A 205 -24.93 0.99 4.56
CA GLU A 205 -25.22 0.53 3.19
C GLU A 205 -24.02 -0.08 2.44
N THR A 206 -22.89 -0.28 3.11
CA THR A 206 -21.58 -0.57 2.52
C THR A 206 -21.18 -2.04 2.71
N ILE A 207 -20.67 -2.66 1.65
CA ILE A 207 -20.25 -4.06 1.62
C ILE A 207 -18.74 -4.15 1.75
N TYR A 208 -18.26 -5.10 2.54
CA TYR A 208 -16.85 -5.40 2.66
C TYR A 208 -16.55 -6.89 2.56
N TYR A 209 -15.37 -7.20 2.02
CA TYR A 209 -14.80 -8.54 2.03
C TYR A 209 -13.91 -8.71 3.24
N SER A 210 -13.85 -9.91 3.80
CA SER A 210 -12.90 -10.23 4.87
C SER A 210 -12.03 -11.40 4.44
N ILE A 211 -10.71 -11.20 4.48
CA ILE A 211 -9.72 -12.24 4.27
C ILE A 211 -9.22 -12.63 5.67
N PRO A 212 -9.59 -13.82 6.18
CA PRO A 212 -9.19 -14.23 7.52
C PRO A 212 -7.68 -14.54 7.58
N PRO A 213 -7.05 -14.36 8.76
CA PRO A 213 -5.68 -14.81 8.99
C PRO A 213 -5.63 -16.35 8.93
N THR A 214 -4.53 -16.90 8.43
CA THR A 214 -4.33 -18.37 8.39
C THR A 214 -3.73 -18.94 9.67
N GLY A 215 -3.16 -18.09 10.52
CA GLY A 215 -2.62 -18.40 11.85
C GLY A 215 -3.28 -17.55 12.94
N VAL A 216 -2.57 -17.35 14.06
CA VAL A 216 -3.10 -16.56 15.19
C VAL A 216 -3.37 -15.12 14.74
N HIS A 217 -4.60 -14.65 14.93
CA HIS A 217 -5.01 -13.30 14.56
C HIS A 217 -4.33 -12.26 15.45
N LYS A 218 -3.39 -11.49 14.90
CA LYS A 218 -2.64 -10.44 15.63
C LYS A 218 -2.91 -9.03 15.12
N ALA A 219 -3.29 -8.89 13.86
CA ALA A 219 -3.60 -7.59 13.26
C ALA A 219 -4.80 -7.68 12.33
N THR A 220 -5.54 -6.57 12.22
CA THR A 220 -6.57 -6.34 11.22
C THR A 220 -6.25 -5.08 10.44
N ILE A 221 -6.15 -5.21 9.12
CA ILE A 221 -5.90 -4.09 8.21
C ILE A 221 -7.16 -3.83 7.38
N VAL A 222 -7.69 -2.60 7.46
CA VAL A 222 -8.72 -2.10 6.55
C VAL A 222 -8.02 -1.58 5.28
N TRP A 223 -8.30 -2.19 4.13
CA TRP A 223 -7.68 -1.85 2.85
C TRP A 223 -8.65 -1.15 1.91
N LEU A 224 -8.31 0.06 1.48
CA LEU A 224 -9.14 0.96 0.70
C LEU A 224 -8.64 1.01 -0.75
N HIS A 225 -9.55 0.76 -1.70
CA HIS A 225 -9.24 0.78 -3.13
C HIS A 225 -9.23 2.20 -3.71
N ASP A 226 -8.72 2.37 -4.93
CA ASP A 226 -8.73 3.65 -5.64
C ASP A 226 -10.12 3.98 -6.23
N VAL A 227 -10.31 5.23 -6.67
CA VAL A 227 -11.53 5.69 -7.35
C VAL A 227 -11.88 4.79 -8.54
N GLY A 228 -13.15 4.44 -8.67
CA GLY A 228 -13.65 3.58 -9.75
C GLY A 228 -13.34 2.08 -9.61
N PHE A 229 -12.66 1.65 -8.55
CA PHE A 229 -12.46 0.24 -8.24
C PHE A 229 -13.41 -0.25 -7.14
N THR A 230 -13.39 -1.55 -6.83
CA THR A 230 -14.13 -2.10 -5.69
C THR A 230 -13.18 -2.80 -4.73
N GLY A 231 -13.61 -3.03 -3.49
CA GLY A 231 -12.81 -3.79 -2.53
C GLY A 231 -12.45 -5.19 -3.04
N HIS A 232 -13.31 -5.78 -3.87
CA HIS A 232 -13.06 -7.07 -4.50
C HIS A 232 -11.80 -7.07 -5.40
N CYS A 233 -11.51 -5.97 -6.09
CA CYS A 233 -10.38 -5.85 -7.01
C CYS A 233 -9.03 -6.03 -6.29
N SER A 234 -8.97 -5.63 -5.02
CA SER A 234 -7.77 -5.77 -4.19
C SER A 234 -7.60 -7.17 -3.58
N VAL A 235 -8.65 -8.01 -3.56
CA VAL A 235 -8.61 -9.31 -2.87
C VAL A 235 -7.51 -10.24 -3.41
N PRO A 236 -7.39 -10.51 -4.72
CA PRO A 236 -6.35 -11.42 -5.23
C PRO A 236 -4.93 -10.95 -4.88
N ALA A 237 -4.70 -9.64 -4.96
CA ALA A 237 -3.45 -9.02 -4.55
C ALA A 237 -3.16 -9.28 -3.07
N LEU A 238 -4.11 -8.98 -2.18
CA LEU A 238 -3.97 -9.17 -0.73
C LEU A 238 -3.87 -10.64 -0.31
N GLU A 239 -4.55 -11.55 -1.01
CA GLU A 239 -4.41 -13.00 -0.79
C GLU A 239 -3.03 -13.53 -1.21
N SER A 240 -2.43 -12.93 -2.25
CA SER A 240 -1.05 -13.26 -2.64
C SER A 240 0.00 -12.75 -1.66
N LEU A 241 -0.37 -11.77 -0.83
CA LEU A 241 0.43 -11.16 0.23
C LEU A 241 0.20 -11.82 1.60
N ARG A 242 -0.29 -13.07 1.59
CA ARG A 242 -0.73 -13.81 2.78
C ARG A 242 0.33 -13.82 3.88
N HIS A 243 0.11 -12.96 4.86
CA HIS A 243 0.77 -13.03 6.16
C HIS A 243 -0.11 -13.82 7.13
N PRO A 244 0.42 -14.82 7.86
CA PRO A 244 -0.40 -15.74 8.63
C PRO A 244 -1.20 -15.05 9.74
N ASN A 245 -0.74 -13.93 10.27
CA ASN A 245 -1.36 -13.27 11.42
C ASN A 245 -2.26 -12.07 11.10
N ILE A 246 -2.44 -11.74 9.81
CA ILE A 246 -3.17 -10.53 9.38
C ILE A 246 -4.53 -10.91 8.83
N LYS A 247 -5.57 -10.28 9.39
CA LYS A 247 -6.90 -10.21 8.80
C LYS A 247 -6.98 -8.99 7.90
N TRP A 248 -7.52 -9.13 6.69
CA TRP A 248 -7.86 -8.00 5.84
C TRP A 248 -9.36 -7.75 5.86
N ILE A 249 -9.76 -6.49 5.97
CA ILE A 249 -11.12 -6.01 5.74
C ILE A 249 -11.05 -5.09 4.54
N VAL A 250 -11.76 -5.43 3.46
CA VAL A 250 -11.63 -4.78 2.16
C VAL A 250 -12.99 -4.24 1.74
N PRO A 251 -13.38 -3.05 2.23
CA PRO A 251 -14.65 -2.43 1.88
C PRO A 251 -14.68 -1.90 0.45
N THR A 252 -15.89 -1.74 -0.08
CA THR A 252 -16.13 -1.00 -1.33
C THR A 252 -16.71 0.37 -1.00
N ALA A 253 -16.16 1.43 -1.58
CA ALA A 253 -16.65 2.79 -1.40
C ALA A 253 -18.09 2.97 -1.92
N PRO A 254 -18.88 3.90 -1.38
CA PRO A 254 -20.19 4.23 -1.94
C PRO A 254 -20.08 4.83 -3.34
N MET A 255 -21.14 4.67 -4.14
CA MET A 255 -21.28 5.32 -5.44
C MET A 255 -21.61 6.80 -5.24
N ARG A 256 -20.85 7.69 -5.90
CA ARG A 256 -21.08 9.14 -5.85
C ARG A 256 -20.53 9.82 -7.10
N PRO A 257 -21.07 10.99 -7.49
CA PRO A 257 -20.49 11.79 -8.56
C PRO A 257 -19.07 12.23 -8.18
N VAL A 258 -18.14 12.18 -9.15
CA VAL A 258 -16.75 12.59 -8.96
C VAL A 258 -16.39 13.71 -9.93
N THR A 259 -15.99 14.86 -9.39
CA THR A 259 -15.72 16.09 -10.15
C THR A 259 -14.55 15.94 -11.13
N SER A 260 -13.48 15.23 -10.74
CA SER A 260 -12.28 15.04 -11.57
C SER A 260 -12.53 14.32 -12.90
N ILE A 261 -13.61 13.53 -12.98
CA ILE A 261 -14.04 12.78 -14.16
C ILE A 261 -15.31 13.36 -14.79
N GLY A 262 -15.60 14.64 -14.55
CA GLY A 262 -16.74 15.33 -15.19
C GLY A 262 -18.09 15.07 -14.54
N GLY A 263 -18.11 14.66 -13.26
CA GLY A 263 -19.35 14.40 -12.50
C GLY A 263 -19.92 13.00 -12.68
N GLU A 264 -19.20 12.10 -13.36
CA GLU A 264 -19.61 10.70 -13.48
C GLU A 264 -19.73 10.03 -12.11
N VAL A 265 -20.76 9.20 -11.95
CA VAL A 265 -21.04 8.50 -10.69
C VAL A 265 -20.24 7.21 -10.64
N THR A 266 -19.30 7.12 -9.71
CA THR A 266 -18.45 5.95 -9.52
C THR A 266 -18.16 5.69 -8.04
N THR A 267 -17.50 4.59 -7.71
CA THR A 267 -17.11 4.26 -6.33
C THR A 267 -15.99 5.18 -5.86
N ALA A 268 -16.25 6.02 -4.86
CA ALA A 268 -15.26 6.96 -4.33
C ALA A 268 -15.43 7.22 -2.83
N TRP A 269 -14.31 7.35 -2.11
CA TRP A 269 -14.28 7.61 -0.66
C TRP A 269 -14.59 9.08 -0.31
N CYS A 270 -14.31 10.00 -1.22
CA CYS A 270 -14.69 11.40 -1.21
C CYS A 270 -14.76 11.93 -2.66
N ASP A 271 -15.38 13.07 -2.87
CA ASP A 271 -15.24 13.79 -4.13
C ASP A 271 -13.82 14.38 -4.22
N MET A 272 -13.32 14.51 -5.45
CA MET A 272 -12.00 15.06 -5.72
C MET A 272 -11.98 15.77 -7.07
N THR A 273 -11.20 16.85 -7.15
CA THR A 273 -10.85 17.51 -8.42
C THR A 273 -9.59 16.86 -9.02
N LYS A 274 -9.09 17.35 -10.17
CA LYS A 274 -7.82 16.83 -10.69
C LYS A 274 -6.66 17.16 -9.73
N PRO A 275 -5.70 16.24 -9.49
CA PRO A 275 -4.57 16.48 -8.60
C PRO A 275 -3.84 17.78 -8.94
N SER A 276 -3.81 18.71 -8.00
CA SER A 276 -3.09 19.98 -8.12
C SER A 276 -2.75 20.51 -6.73
N GLU A 277 -1.79 21.44 -6.63
CA GLU A 277 -1.43 22.02 -5.33
C GLU A 277 -2.60 22.78 -4.68
N ASN A 278 -3.57 23.24 -5.47
CA ASN A 278 -4.74 24.01 -5.03
C ASN A 278 -6.02 23.16 -4.96
N MET A 279 -5.90 21.83 -5.00
CA MET A 279 -7.02 20.93 -4.81
C MET A 279 -7.72 21.21 -3.47
N LEU A 280 -9.05 21.29 -3.53
CA LEU A 280 -9.90 21.33 -2.35
C LEU A 280 -10.22 19.90 -1.90
N ASP A 281 -10.12 19.66 -0.59
CA ASP A 281 -10.47 18.39 0.02
C ASP A 281 -11.96 18.37 0.43
N ASP A 282 -12.65 17.29 0.07
CA ASP A 282 -14.02 17.03 0.49
C ASP A 282 -14.05 16.42 1.91
N PHE A 283 -13.83 17.28 2.89
CA PHE A 283 -13.75 16.88 4.30
C PHE A 283 -15.03 16.24 4.83
N GLU A 284 -16.20 16.57 4.28
CA GLU A 284 -17.46 15.98 4.69
C GLU A 284 -17.46 14.47 4.41
N ASN A 285 -17.17 14.09 3.16
CA ASN A 285 -17.12 12.69 2.79
C ASN A 285 -15.90 11.96 3.37
N LEU A 286 -14.76 12.63 3.52
CA LEU A 286 -13.60 12.05 4.19
C LEU A 286 -13.93 11.69 5.66
N ASN A 287 -14.68 12.56 6.36
CA ASN A 287 -15.12 12.34 7.75
C ASN A 287 -16.21 11.26 7.86
N TYR A 288 -17.12 11.20 6.88
CA TYR A 288 -18.08 10.10 6.76
C TYR A 288 -17.34 8.76 6.65
N THR A 289 -16.35 8.68 5.76
CA THR A 289 -15.55 7.47 5.58
C THR A 289 -14.70 7.13 6.82
N ASN A 290 -14.19 8.12 7.56
CA ASN A 290 -13.54 7.88 8.86
C ASN A 290 -14.47 7.22 9.89
N SER A 291 -15.72 7.65 9.93
CA SER A 291 -16.72 7.07 10.84
C SER A 291 -16.99 5.60 10.47
N PHE A 292 -17.05 5.31 9.17
CA PHE A 292 -17.17 3.95 8.66
C PHE A 292 -15.94 3.08 9.02
N ILE A 293 -14.71 3.55 8.79
CA ILE A 293 -13.48 2.82 9.18
C ILE A 293 -13.45 2.55 10.68
N THR A 294 -13.83 3.54 11.50
CA THR A 294 -13.93 3.38 12.96
C THR A 294 -14.91 2.26 13.33
N SER A 295 -16.08 2.20 12.69
CA SER A 295 -17.06 1.13 12.93
C SER A 295 -16.53 -0.27 12.60
N LEU A 296 -15.67 -0.40 11.58
CA LEU A 296 -15.03 -1.66 11.24
C LEU A 296 -14.03 -2.06 12.32
N PHE A 297 -13.19 -1.13 12.79
CA PHE A 297 -12.25 -1.40 13.87
C PHE A 297 -12.91 -1.69 15.20
N SER A 298 -14.04 -1.04 15.52
CA SER A 298 -14.81 -1.32 16.74
C SER A 298 -15.33 -2.76 16.81
N SER A 299 -15.40 -3.47 15.68
CA SER A 299 -15.79 -4.88 15.62
C SER A 299 -14.64 -5.86 15.89
N GLU A 300 -13.40 -5.36 16.05
CA GLU A 300 -12.20 -6.15 16.28
C GLU A 300 -11.80 -6.18 17.76
N PRO A 301 -11.25 -7.31 18.28
CA PRO A 301 -10.80 -7.39 19.68
C PRO A 301 -9.73 -6.37 20.04
N ASP A 302 -9.68 -5.93 21.31
CA ASP A 302 -8.75 -4.89 21.77
C ASP A 302 -7.27 -5.26 21.57
N HIS A 303 -6.91 -6.52 21.80
CA HIS A 303 -5.53 -7.03 21.68
C HIS A 303 -5.02 -7.13 20.24
N VAL A 304 -5.90 -7.02 19.24
CA VAL A 304 -5.53 -7.06 17.82
C VAL A 304 -5.03 -5.68 17.41
N MET A 305 -3.88 -5.61 16.74
CA MET A 305 -3.39 -4.35 16.17
C MET A 305 -4.29 -3.89 15.01
N LYS A 306 -4.59 -2.59 14.93
CA LYS A 306 -5.42 -2.03 13.86
C LYS A 306 -4.54 -1.33 12.86
N GLY A 307 -4.79 -1.54 11.58
CA GLY A 307 -4.10 -0.86 10.49
C GLY A 307 -5.07 -0.38 9.40
N VAL A 308 -4.69 0.68 8.69
CA VAL A 308 -5.44 1.20 7.55
C VAL A 308 -4.49 1.43 6.38
N GLY A 309 -4.87 1.01 5.20
CA GLY A 309 -4.04 1.25 4.02
C GLY A 309 -4.84 1.33 2.75
N GLY A 310 -4.18 1.67 1.65
CA GLY A 310 -4.84 1.72 0.36
C GLY A 310 -3.96 2.16 -0.79
N ILE A 311 -4.60 2.27 -1.96
CA ILE A 311 -4.03 2.75 -3.21
C ILE A 311 -4.80 3.98 -3.71
N GLY A 312 -4.11 4.95 -4.29
CA GLY A 312 -4.70 6.16 -4.86
C GLY A 312 -5.57 6.93 -3.86
N LEU A 313 -6.83 7.17 -4.20
CA LEU A 313 -7.82 7.81 -3.33
C LEU A 313 -8.03 7.04 -2.01
N GLY A 314 -8.00 5.71 -2.03
CA GLY A 314 -8.07 4.89 -0.82
C GLY A 314 -6.86 5.11 0.09
N ALA A 315 -5.69 5.33 -0.51
CA ALA A 315 -4.49 5.66 0.24
C ALA A 315 -4.55 7.06 0.86
N ALA A 316 -5.17 8.02 0.15
CA ALA A 316 -5.41 9.36 0.67
C ALA A 316 -6.36 9.34 1.88
N GLN A 317 -7.43 8.56 1.81
CA GLN A 317 -8.33 8.32 2.94
C GLN A 317 -7.62 7.68 4.14
N ALA A 318 -6.74 6.70 3.91
CA ALA A 318 -5.97 6.02 4.97
C ALA A 318 -5.07 7.01 5.74
N LEU A 319 -4.40 7.90 5.01
CA LEU A 319 -3.59 8.95 5.62
C LEU A 319 -4.44 9.99 6.35
N TYR A 320 -5.58 10.39 5.78
CA TYR A 320 -6.49 11.31 6.44
C TYR A 320 -7.04 10.74 7.76
N TYR A 321 -7.45 9.47 7.79
CA TYR A 321 -7.86 8.78 9.03
C TYR A 321 -6.76 8.85 10.09
N THR A 322 -5.52 8.60 9.67
CA THR A 322 -4.33 8.61 10.54
C THR A 322 -4.06 10.00 11.11
N SER A 323 -4.18 11.06 10.30
CA SER A 323 -4.08 12.44 10.78
C SER A 323 -5.21 12.79 11.75
N CYS A 324 -6.45 12.39 11.46
CA CYS A 324 -7.57 12.59 12.37
C CYS A 324 -7.37 11.87 13.71
N TYR A 325 -6.74 10.68 13.71
CA TYR A 325 -6.40 9.98 14.95
C TYR A 325 -5.36 10.78 15.75
N ALA A 326 -4.32 11.27 15.09
CA ALA A 326 -3.33 12.13 15.74
C ALA A 326 -4.00 13.37 16.36
N PHE A 327 -4.92 14.02 15.66
CA PHE A 327 -5.68 15.17 16.20
C PHE A 327 -6.69 14.79 17.30
N GLY A 328 -6.97 13.50 17.50
CA GLY A 328 -7.94 13.01 18.48
C GLY A 328 -9.39 13.12 18.00
N TRP A 329 -9.61 13.28 16.69
CA TRP A 329 -10.94 13.36 16.08
C TRP A 329 -11.55 11.99 15.81
N VAL A 330 -10.71 10.95 15.70
CA VAL A 330 -11.16 9.55 15.69
C VAL A 330 -10.54 8.78 16.85
N PRO A 331 -11.24 7.79 17.44
CA PRO A 331 -10.85 7.20 18.71
C PRO A 331 -9.87 6.03 18.62
N ILE A 332 -9.74 5.39 17.45
CA ILE A 332 -8.98 4.13 17.30
C ILE A 332 -7.65 4.39 16.60
N SER A 333 -6.56 3.89 17.19
CA SER A 333 -5.20 4.04 16.67
C SER A 333 -4.93 3.11 15.49
N PRO A 334 -4.61 3.66 14.29
CA PRO A 334 -4.07 2.86 13.20
C PRO A 334 -2.55 2.69 13.39
N GLN A 335 -2.12 1.60 14.01
CA GLN A 335 -0.71 1.33 14.31
C GLN A 335 0.12 0.99 13.06
N ILE A 336 -0.55 0.52 12.00
CA ILE A 336 0.04 0.16 10.71
C ILE A 336 -0.68 0.95 9.63
N VAL A 337 0.05 1.79 8.90
CA VAL A 337 -0.50 2.63 7.85
C VAL A 337 0.25 2.40 6.54
N ILE A 338 -0.46 2.10 5.46
CA ILE A 338 0.14 1.79 4.16
C ILE A 338 -0.48 2.69 3.09
N ARG A 339 0.33 3.51 2.43
CA ARG A 339 -0.12 4.34 1.30
C ARG A 339 0.68 4.04 0.04
N ILE A 340 -0.04 3.67 -1.02
CA ILE A 340 0.51 3.46 -2.36
C ILE A 340 -0.11 4.49 -3.31
N ASN A 341 0.71 5.28 -4.03
CA ASN A 341 0.27 6.19 -5.09
C ASN A 341 -0.95 7.11 -4.76
N GLY A 342 -1.14 7.55 -3.51
CA GLY A 342 -2.12 8.59 -3.11
C GLY A 342 -1.53 9.97 -2.74
N TRP A 343 -2.22 10.76 -1.94
CA TRP A 343 -1.73 12.03 -1.39
C TRP A 343 -2.17 12.17 0.08
N LEU A 344 -1.81 13.27 0.74
CA LEU A 344 -2.30 13.58 2.08
C LEU A 344 -3.38 14.68 1.99
N PRO A 345 -4.67 14.36 2.18
CA PRO A 345 -5.71 15.36 2.31
C PRO A 345 -5.44 16.30 3.49
N GLY A 346 -5.71 17.59 3.32
CA GLY A 346 -5.51 18.59 4.36
C GLY A 346 -4.05 18.88 4.70
N TRP A 347 -3.07 18.48 3.88
CA TRP A 347 -1.63 18.65 4.16
C TRP A 347 -1.25 20.10 4.53
N ARG A 348 -1.88 21.10 3.91
CA ARG A 348 -1.67 22.54 4.20
C ARG A 348 -2.04 22.93 5.63
N ARG A 349 -3.00 22.22 6.23
CA ARG A 349 -3.48 22.45 7.60
C ARG A 349 -2.87 21.46 8.59
N LEU A 350 -2.10 20.47 8.13
CA LEU A 350 -1.53 19.44 8.97
C LEU A 350 -0.65 20.07 10.06
N GLU A 351 0.32 20.91 9.67
CA GLU A 351 1.23 21.58 10.60
C GLU A 351 0.48 22.52 11.56
N TYR A 352 -0.43 23.36 11.03
CA TYR A 352 -1.28 24.23 11.84
C TYR A 352 -2.11 23.45 12.87
N ASN A 353 -2.71 22.33 12.47
CA ASN A 353 -3.51 21.49 13.35
C ASN A 353 -2.64 20.74 14.37
N MET A 354 -1.43 20.31 13.99
CA MET A 354 -0.47 19.70 14.90
C MET A 354 -0.04 20.68 16.01
N CYS A 355 0.18 21.95 15.67
CA CYS A 355 0.61 22.99 16.62
C CYS A 355 -0.52 23.51 17.52
N ASN A 356 -1.77 23.48 17.04
CA ASN A 356 -2.92 24.06 17.75
C ASN A 356 -3.84 23.03 18.43
N THR A 357 -3.50 21.74 18.39
CA THR A 357 -4.25 20.68 19.09
C THR A 357 -3.57 20.26 20.40
N ASN A 358 -4.34 19.71 21.34
CA ASN A 358 -3.94 19.42 22.72
C ASN A 358 -2.63 18.61 22.85
N PHE A 359 -2.02 18.66 24.05
CA PHE A 359 -0.77 17.99 24.48
C PHE A 359 -0.56 16.49 24.11
N GLY A 360 -1.56 15.79 23.59
CA GLY A 360 -1.47 14.38 23.19
C GLY A 360 -1.28 14.11 21.69
N THR A 361 -1.31 15.13 20.82
CA THR A 361 -1.30 14.95 19.37
C THR A 361 -0.02 14.29 18.86
N ALA A 362 1.15 14.80 19.26
CA ALA A 362 2.45 14.22 18.86
C ALA A 362 2.61 12.77 19.36
N ASN A 363 2.13 12.46 20.57
CA ASN A 363 2.16 11.10 21.12
C ASN A 363 1.28 10.15 20.30
N ARG A 364 0.10 10.58 19.85
CA ARG A 364 -0.77 9.78 18.97
C ARG A 364 -0.19 9.63 17.55
N ALA A 365 0.47 10.66 17.02
CA ALA A 365 1.17 10.55 15.75
C ALA A 365 2.29 9.49 15.81
N ALA A 366 3.05 9.47 16.91
CA ALA A 366 4.14 8.54 17.14
C ALA A 366 3.72 7.06 17.23
N THR A 367 2.44 6.74 17.45
CA THR A 367 1.97 5.34 17.49
C THR A 367 1.62 4.76 16.13
N SER A 368 1.59 5.58 15.08
CA SER A 368 1.12 5.18 13.74
C SER A 368 2.32 5.04 12.79
N ASN A 369 2.76 3.81 12.52
CA ASN A 369 3.87 3.56 11.60
C ASN A 369 3.38 3.62 10.16
N ILE A 370 3.94 4.54 9.37
CA ILE A 370 3.50 4.84 8.01
C ILE A 370 4.52 4.34 6.98
N LEU A 371 4.08 3.47 6.08
CA LEU A 371 4.78 3.12 4.84
C LEU A 371 4.15 3.86 3.67
N LEU A 372 4.95 4.69 3.00
CA LEU A 372 4.58 5.39 1.78
C LEU A 372 5.34 4.80 0.59
N MET A 373 4.63 4.50 -0.50
CA MET A 373 5.20 4.01 -1.74
C MET A 373 4.69 4.86 -2.91
N HIS A 374 5.59 5.38 -3.76
CA HIS A 374 5.19 6.16 -4.93
C HIS A 374 5.97 5.75 -6.18
N GLY A 375 5.25 5.53 -7.29
CA GLY A 375 5.82 5.33 -8.61
C GLY A 375 6.64 6.53 -9.12
N THR A 376 7.78 6.26 -9.75
CA THR A 376 8.61 7.27 -10.46
C THR A 376 7.93 7.81 -11.73
N SER A 377 7.15 6.97 -12.39
CA SER A 377 6.44 7.25 -13.65
C SER A 377 4.93 7.33 -13.45
N ASP A 378 4.48 7.80 -12.28
CA ASP A 378 3.05 7.98 -12.03
C ASP A 378 2.56 9.23 -12.78
N ASP A 379 1.83 9.00 -13.86
CA ASP A 379 1.28 10.05 -14.73
C ASP A 379 -0.04 10.62 -14.19
N VAL A 380 -0.59 10.04 -13.11
CA VAL A 380 -1.87 10.44 -12.51
C VAL A 380 -1.63 11.33 -11.28
N ILE A 381 -0.72 10.91 -10.40
CA ILE A 381 -0.29 11.68 -9.23
C ILE A 381 1.21 11.97 -9.35
N PRO A 382 1.62 13.23 -9.57
CA PRO A 382 3.02 13.54 -9.76
C PRO A 382 3.87 13.08 -8.57
N SER A 383 5.01 12.45 -8.85
CA SER A 383 5.91 11.88 -7.83
C SER A 383 6.34 12.89 -6.75
N ALA A 384 6.37 14.19 -7.09
CA ALA A 384 6.59 15.30 -6.16
C ALA A 384 5.63 15.29 -4.95
N PHE A 385 4.37 14.85 -5.12
CA PHE A 385 3.42 14.70 -4.02
C PHE A 385 3.83 13.61 -3.03
N GLY A 386 4.52 12.57 -3.48
CA GLY A 386 5.07 11.54 -2.60
C GLY A 386 6.09 12.09 -1.61
N TYR A 387 7.06 12.86 -2.12
CA TYR A 387 8.09 13.48 -1.29
C TYR A 387 7.50 14.51 -0.33
N LYS A 388 6.66 15.42 -0.84
CA LYS A 388 5.99 16.44 -0.01
C LYS A 388 5.17 15.81 1.12
N CYS A 389 4.43 14.75 0.80
CA CYS A 389 3.65 14.00 1.79
C CYS A 389 4.53 13.35 2.85
N ALA A 390 5.63 12.71 2.46
CA ALA A 390 6.59 12.12 3.39
C ALA A 390 7.18 13.17 4.34
N ASP A 391 7.61 14.30 3.79
CA ASP A 391 8.20 15.39 4.57
C ASP A 391 7.18 16.00 5.53
N SER A 392 5.96 16.29 5.09
CA SER A 392 4.89 16.82 5.95
C SER A 392 4.53 15.87 7.10
N LEU A 393 4.44 14.56 6.84
CA LEU A 393 4.14 13.57 7.89
C LEU A 393 5.28 13.45 8.90
N ARG A 394 6.55 13.47 8.45
CA ARG A 394 7.71 13.47 9.35
C ARG A 394 7.77 14.73 10.21
N MET A 395 7.53 15.90 9.61
CA MET A 395 7.44 17.16 10.34
C MET A 395 6.31 17.16 11.37
N ALA A 396 5.22 16.47 11.08
CA ALA A 396 4.11 16.24 11.99
C ALA A 396 4.35 15.09 13.00
N GLY A 397 5.56 14.52 13.09
CA GLY A 397 5.92 13.53 14.12
C GLY A 397 5.41 12.11 13.87
N PHE A 398 4.96 11.80 12.64
CA PHE A 398 4.61 10.44 12.26
C PHE A 398 5.86 9.63 11.86
N PRO A 399 6.10 8.43 12.44
CA PRO A 399 7.13 7.51 11.97
C PRO A 399 6.83 7.09 10.52
N THR A 400 7.61 7.60 9.56
CA THR A 400 7.26 7.54 8.13
C THR A 400 8.43 7.03 7.27
N LEU A 401 8.26 5.81 6.75
CA LEU A 401 9.13 5.20 5.75
C LEU A 401 8.60 5.53 4.34
N PHE A 402 9.40 6.20 3.52
CA PHE A 402 9.06 6.51 2.13
C PHE A 402 9.94 5.69 1.18
N LYS A 403 9.30 4.98 0.26
CA LYS A 403 9.94 4.21 -0.81
C LYS A 403 9.48 4.70 -2.17
N GLN A 404 10.43 4.83 -3.08
CA GLN A 404 10.16 5.16 -4.46
C GLN A 404 10.24 3.88 -5.29
N CYS A 405 9.23 3.60 -6.10
CA CYS A 405 9.13 2.35 -6.87
C CYS A 405 9.31 2.65 -8.37
N GLY A 406 10.15 1.86 -9.05
CA GLY A 406 10.17 1.78 -10.52
C GLY A 406 8.95 1.02 -11.04
N GLY A 407 8.50 1.33 -12.26
CA GLY A 407 7.36 0.66 -12.91
C GLY A 407 7.46 -0.88 -12.82
N ASP A 408 6.30 -1.52 -12.61
CA ASP A 408 6.04 -2.96 -12.42
C ASP A 408 6.45 -3.62 -11.08
N HIS A 409 7.07 -2.92 -10.13
CA HIS A 409 7.61 -3.56 -8.90
C HIS A 409 6.78 -3.45 -7.61
N VAL A 410 5.63 -2.75 -7.62
CA VAL A 410 4.84 -2.49 -6.38
C VAL A 410 4.45 -3.79 -5.65
N MET A 411 3.98 -4.81 -6.36
CA MET A 411 3.51 -6.06 -5.73
C MET A 411 4.64 -6.97 -5.23
N ASN A 412 5.80 -6.97 -5.91
CA ASN A 412 6.99 -7.68 -5.43
C ASN A 412 7.59 -6.99 -4.20
N GLU A 413 7.47 -5.67 -4.10
CA GLU A 413 7.86 -4.94 -2.89
C GLU A 413 6.88 -5.15 -1.74
N ILE A 414 5.57 -5.29 -1.99
CA ILE A 414 4.62 -5.67 -0.93
C ILE A 414 4.86 -7.12 -0.47
N ARG A 415 5.31 -8.03 -1.35
CA ARG A 415 5.84 -9.36 -0.96
C ARG A 415 7.15 -9.27 -0.18
N SER A 416 7.96 -8.24 -0.46
CA SER A 416 9.14 -7.87 0.33
C SER A 416 8.79 -7.05 1.58
N ILE A 417 7.51 -6.75 1.84
CA ILE A 417 7.00 -6.55 3.20
C ILE A 417 6.96 -7.93 3.85
N ASN A 418 8.14 -8.51 3.92
CA ASN A 418 8.51 -9.30 5.06
C ASN A 418 8.54 -8.31 6.23
N VAL A 419 8.28 -8.82 7.41
CA VAL A 419 8.59 -8.14 8.67
C VAL A 419 10.13 -8.03 8.84
N SER A 420 10.91 -8.18 7.76
CA SER A 420 12.32 -7.86 7.62
C SER A 420 12.51 -6.88 6.44
N GLY A 421 12.92 -5.65 6.75
CA GLY A 421 13.45 -4.74 5.75
C GLY A 421 14.80 -5.24 5.21
N LEU A 422 15.56 -4.37 4.54
CA LEU A 422 16.98 -4.60 4.25
C LEU A 422 17.63 -5.33 5.44
N GLU A 423 18.04 -6.58 5.25
CA GLU A 423 18.58 -7.36 6.37
C GLU A 423 19.89 -6.70 6.81
N PHE A 424 19.84 -6.04 7.96
CA PHE A 424 21.03 -5.58 8.65
C PHE A 424 21.86 -6.82 8.98
N GLY A 425 23.17 -6.72 8.73
CA GLY A 425 24.07 -7.82 9.02
C GLY A 425 24.24 -8.03 10.52
N GLN A 426 25.17 -8.91 10.87
CA GLN A 426 25.42 -9.29 12.26
C GLN A 426 25.74 -8.08 13.15
N ILE A 427 25.12 -8.06 14.33
CA ILE A 427 25.44 -7.13 15.40
C ILE A 427 26.55 -7.73 16.26
N ASN A 428 27.64 -7.00 16.40
CA ASN A 428 28.72 -7.35 17.31
C ASN A 428 28.67 -6.43 18.53
N THR A 429 29.01 -6.93 19.72
CA THR A 429 28.92 -6.14 20.95
C THR A 429 30.21 -6.23 21.76
N VAL A 430 30.71 -5.08 22.19
CA VAL A 430 31.73 -5.00 23.25
C VAL A 430 31.01 -4.68 24.55
N TYR A 431 31.07 -5.61 25.51
CA TYR A 431 30.42 -5.42 26.80
C TYR A 431 31.32 -4.60 27.74
N PRO A 432 30.72 -3.77 28.61
CA PRO A 432 31.46 -3.01 29.60
C PRO A 432 32.13 -3.97 30.60
N THR A 433 33.34 -3.65 31.02
CA THR A 433 34.09 -4.42 32.05
C THR A 433 33.88 -3.87 33.46
N GLY A 434 33.36 -2.65 33.58
CA GLY A 434 32.96 -2.00 34.83
C GLY A 434 31.45 -1.74 34.90
N ILE A 435 31.04 -0.80 35.75
CA ILE A 435 29.63 -0.39 35.88
C ILE A 435 29.14 0.14 34.54
N HIS A 436 28.05 -0.40 34.02
CA HIS A 436 27.46 0.01 32.75
C HIS A 436 26.82 1.40 32.88
N LYS A 437 27.50 2.44 32.38
CA LYS A 437 27.04 3.84 32.43
C LYS A 437 26.52 4.34 31.09
N ALA A 438 27.10 3.85 29.99
CA ALA A 438 26.71 4.27 28.64
C ALA A 438 26.62 3.09 27.67
N THR A 439 25.73 3.24 26.69
CA THR A 439 25.66 2.40 25.49
C THR A 439 25.81 3.26 24.26
N ILE A 440 26.80 2.96 23.43
CA ILE A 440 27.08 3.68 22.19
C ILE A 440 26.87 2.73 21.00
N VAL A 441 26.01 3.12 20.07
CA VAL A 441 25.89 2.44 18.76
C VAL A 441 27.00 2.99 17.86
N TRP A 442 27.87 2.10 17.37
CA TRP A 442 29.00 2.44 16.51
C TRP A 442 28.75 2.00 15.07
N LEU A 443 28.72 2.98 14.16
CA LEU A 443 28.44 2.78 12.74
C LEU A 443 29.75 2.80 11.94
N HIS A 444 30.07 1.68 11.30
CA HIS A 444 31.26 1.55 10.47
C HIS A 444 31.14 2.33 9.15
N ASP A 445 32.25 2.53 8.45
CA ASP A 445 32.26 3.17 7.13
C ASP A 445 31.79 2.21 6.01
N VAL A 446 31.52 2.75 4.82
CA VAL A 446 31.16 1.98 3.62
C VAL A 446 32.17 0.85 3.37
N GLY A 447 31.66 -0.34 3.03
CA GLY A 447 32.48 -1.51 2.76
C GLY A 447 32.89 -2.34 3.97
N ASN A 448 32.80 -1.78 5.19
CA ASN A 448 33.18 -2.48 6.40
C ASN A 448 32.01 -3.27 7.02
N THR A 449 32.26 -3.88 8.18
CA THR A 449 31.26 -4.57 9.01
C THR A 449 31.38 -4.14 10.47
N GLY A 450 30.37 -4.48 11.29
CA GLY A 450 30.44 -4.28 12.73
C GLY A 450 31.61 -5.01 13.39
N PHE A 451 32.05 -6.14 12.81
CA PHE A 451 33.20 -6.90 13.30
C PHE A 451 34.51 -6.11 13.21
N ASN A 452 34.70 -5.34 12.12
CA ASN A 452 35.90 -4.52 11.93
C ASN A 452 36.05 -3.42 12.99
N SER A 453 34.99 -3.12 13.75
CA SER A 453 35.00 -2.07 14.79
C SER A 453 35.39 -2.60 16.18
N LEU A 454 35.45 -3.92 16.39
CA LEU A 454 35.65 -4.51 17.72
C LEU A 454 37.02 -4.18 18.33
N GLU A 455 38.09 -4.45 17.59
CA GLU A 455 39.47 -4.26 18.08
C GLU A 455 39.78 -2.78 18.41
N PRO A 456 39.49 -1.79 17.53
CA PRO A 456 39.70 -0.38 17.85
C PRO A 456 38.94 0.08 19.10
N LEU A 457 37.69 -0.38 19.28
CA LEU A 457 36.85 0.01 20.41
C LEU A 457 37.30 -0.65 21.73
N GLN A 458 37.74 -1.90 21.69
CA GLN A 458 38.36 -2.56 22.84
C GLN A 458 39.65 -1.85 23.27
N ASN A 459 40.43 -1.36 22.30
CA ASN A 459 41.66 -0.60 22.55
C ASN A 459 41.41 0.77 23.19
N LEU A 460 40.18 1.31 23.16
CA LEU A 460 39.84 2.53 23.92
C LEU A 460 39.95 2.32 25.44
N ARG A 461 39.81 1.08 25.94
CA ARG A 461 39.89 0.74 27.37
C ARG A 461 38.96 1.58 28.25
N LEU A 462 37.73 1.81 27.79
CA LEU A 462 36.69 2.54 28.51
C LEU A 462 35.76 1.53 29.23
N PRO A 463 35.94 1.29 30.54
CA PRO A 463 35.31 0.16 31.22
C PRO A 463 33.80 0.31 31.39
N ASN A 464 33.25 1.53 31.36
CA ASN A 464 31.83 1.77 31.65
C ASN A 464 30.93 1.83 30.40
N ILE A 465 31.48 1.58 29.21
CA ILE A 465 30.77 1.73 27.93
C ILE A 465 30.50 0.37 27.29
N LYS A 466 29.23 0.14 26.95
CA LYS A 466 28.81 -0.91 26.02
C LYS A 466 28.84 -0.37 24.59
N TRP A 467 29.48 -1.10 23.67
CA TRP A 467 29.47 -0.75 22.24
C TRP A 467 28.61 -1.73 21.47
N ILE A 468 27.62 -1.22 20.74
CA ILE A 468 26.81 -2.01 19.80
C ILE A 468 27.29 -1.67 18.40
N CYS A 469 27.89 -2.64 17.71
CA CYS A 469 28.50 -2.48 16.40
C CYS A 469 27.67 -3.25 15.36
N PRO A 470 26.58 -2.67 14.83
CA PRO A 470 25.79 -3.28 13.77
C PRO A 470 26.55 -3.33 12.44
N THR A 471 26.12 -4.22 11.55
CA THR A 471 26.59 -4.27 10.17
C THR A 471 25.52 -3.71 9.24
N ALA A 472 25.88 -2.75 8.38
CA ALA A 472 24.97 -2.15 7.43
C ALA A 472 24.45 -3.18 6.40
N PRO A 473 23.25 -2.98 5.82
CA PRO A 473 22.75 -3.87 4.77
C PRO A 473 23.61 -3.79 3.51
N ARG A 474 23.72 -4.93 2.79
CA ARG A 474 24.36 -4.97 1.48
C ARG A 474 23.50 -4.27 0.44
N ARG A 475 24.07 -3.30 -0.28
CA ARG A 475 23.39 -2.55 -1.34
C ARG A 475 24.36 -2.01 -2.37
N ARG A 476 23.80 -1.63 -3.52
CA ARG A 476 24.52 -0.90 -4.58
C ARG A 476 24.94 0.48 -4.06
N VAL A 477 26.19 0.87 -4.30
CA VAL A 477 26.73 2.19 -3.99
C VAL A 477 27.19 2.89 -5.26
N THR A 478 26.54 3.98 -5.63
CA THR A 478 26.72 4.69 -6.89
C THR A 478 28.12 5.30 -7.04
N SER A 479 28.70 5.84 -5.96
CA SER A 479 30.05 6.44 -5.95
C SER A 479 31.16 5.41 -6.17
N LEU A 480 30.88 4.12 -5.93
CA LEU A 480 31.75 2.99 -6.19
C LEU A 480 31.43 2.31 -7.54
N GLY A 481 30.89 3.05 -8.50
CA GLY A 481 30.54 2.49 -9.82
C GLY A 481 29.38 1.49 -9.78
N GLY A 482 28.56 1.51 -8.73
CA GLY A 482 27.45 0.58 -8.54
C GLY A 482 27.84 -0.76 -7.90
N GLU A 483 28.99 -0.85 -7.25
CA GLU A 483 29.38 -2.03 -6.47
C GLU A 483 28.39 -2.34 -5.32
N ILE A 484 28.16 -3.63 -5.05
CA ILE A 484 27.28 -4.09 -3.97
C ILE A 484 28.10 -4.37 -2.71
N THR A 485 28.01 -3.46 -1.74
CA THR A 485 28.77 -3.53 -0.48
C THR A 485 27.92 -3.10 0.72
N ASN A 486 28.47 -3.21 1.94
CA ASN A 486 27.77 -2.76 3.15
C ASN A 486 27.75 -1.23 3.19
N ALA A 487 26.57 -0.62 3.19
CA ALA A 487 26.43 0.83 3.23
C ALA A 487 25.14 1.26 3.97
N TRP A 488 25.18 2.40 4.66
CA TRP A 488 24.05 2.95 5.41
C TRP A 488 23.04 3.71 4.53
N CYS A 489 23.52 4.39 3.49
CA CYS A 489 22.72 5.00 2.43
C CYS A 489 23.47 4.88 1.09
N ASP A 490 22.78 5.14 -0.03
CA ASP A 490 23.48 5.30 -1.32
C ASP A 490 24.14 6.69 -1.40
N ILE A 491 25.31 6.76 -2.04
CA ILE A 491 26.07 7.99 -2.24
C ILE A 491 26.40 8.08 -3.71
N ALA A 492 25.92 9.10 -4.42
CA ALA A 492 26.29 9.30 -5.83
C ALA A 492 27.71 9.87 -5.99
N LYS A 493 28.02 10.93 -5.24
CA LYS A 493 29.34 11.57 -5.18
C LYS A 493 29.41 12.47 -3.96
N VAL A 494 30.50 12.40 -3.18
CA VAL A 494 30.76 13.37 -2.11
C VAL A 494 31.12 14.71 -2.76
N SER A 495 30.22 15.68 -2.67
CA SER A 495 30.43 17.04 -3.18
C SER A 495 29.50 18.02 -2.46
N GLU A 496 29.79 19.32 -2.53
CA GLU A 496 28.96 20.33 -1.85
C GLU A 496 27.50 20.32 -2.33
N ASN A 497 27.23 19.82 -3.54
CA ASN A 497 25.90 19.78 -4.16
C ASN A 497 25.31 18.36 -4.20
N MET A 498 25.82 17.42 -3.37
CA MET A 498 25.28 16.07 -3.31
C MET A 498 23.82 16.06 -2.85
N GLN A 499 23.01 15.20 -3.45
CA GLN A 499 21.68 14.89 -2.94
C GLN A 499 21.79 13.79 -1.90
N ASP A 500 21.22 14.02 -0.72
CA ASP A 500 21.19 13.04 0.35
C ASP A 500 20.04 12.04 0.14
N ASP A 501 20.33 10.76 0.32
CA ASP A 501 19.33 9.69 0.36
C ASP A 501 18.60 9.67 1.72
N PHE A 502 17.77 10.68 1.96
CA PHE A 502 16.98 10.79 3.20
C PHE A 502 16.02 9.60 3.40
N GLY A 503 15.60 8.93 2.32
CA GLY A 503 14.76 7.74 2.40
C GLY A 503 15.47 6.66 3.21
N THR A 504 16.70 6.32 2.82
CA THR A 504 17.43 5.26 3.50
C THR A 504 18.08 5.71 4.82
N LEU A 505 18.51 6.96 4.92
CA LEU A 505 19.00 7.50 6.20
C LEU A 505 17.93 7.40 7.31
N ASN A 506 16.66 7.68 6.98
CA ASN A 506 15.55 7.54 7.93
C ASN A 506 15.26 6.07 8.28
N TYR A 507 15.33 5.17 7.30
CA TYR A 507 15.21 3.74 7.57
C TYR A 507 16.28 3.23 8.56
N VAL A 508 17.52 3.71 8.42
CA VAL A 508 18.60 3.36 9.36
C VAL A 508 18.38 3.99 10.74
N ASN A 509 17.74 5.16 10.84
CA ASN A 509 17.39 5.75 12.14
C ASN A 509 16.42 4.86 12.95
N GLU A 510 15.45 4.23 12.31
CA GLU A 510 14.54 3.28 12.99
C GLU A 510 15.32 2.09 13.54
N TYR A 511 16.25 1.57 12.75
CA TYR A 511 17.11 0.48 13.17
C TYR A 511 18.00 0.88 14.36
N ILE A 512 18.69 2.03 14.30
CA ILE A 512 19.48 2.55 15.42
C ILE A 512 18.63 2.68 16.69
N THR A 513 17.40 3.19 16.56
CA THR A 513 16.45 3.29 17.67
C THR A 513 16.14 1.93 18.28
N SER A 514 15.95 0.90 17.44
CA SER A 514 15.68 -0.46 17.92
C SER A 514 16.86 -1.08 18.69
N LEU A 515 18.10 -0.69 18.38
CA LEU A 515 19.29 -1.18 19.09
C LEU A 515 19.34 -0.73 20.55
N PHE A 516 18.60 0.33 20.91
CA PHE A 516 18.47 0.82 22.28
C PHE A 516 17.28 0.24 23.04
N SER A 517 16.42 -0.58 22.42
CA SER A 517 15.16 -1.02 23.03
C SER A 517 15.31 -1.75 24.36
N ASN A 518 16.45 -2.42 24.58
CA ASN A 518 16.74 -3.16 25.82
C ASN A 518 17.67 -2.40 26.78
N GLU A 519 18.00 -1.14 26.50
CA GLU A 519 18.92 -0.37 27.32
C GLU A 519 18.19 0.29 28.51
N PRO A 520 18.73 0.20 29.74
CA PRO A 520 18.13 0.84 30.91
C PRO A 520 17.92 2.35 30.73
N GLN A 521 16.92 2.91 31.41
CA GLN A 521 16.63 4.35 31.34
C GLN A 521 17.78 5.20 31.89
N ASN A 522 18.49 4.72 32.91
CA ASN A 522 19.60 5.41 33.57
C ASN A 522 20.94 5.30 32.81
N VAL A 523 21.00 4.52 31.72
CA VAL A 523 22.18 4.42 30.87
C VAL A 523 22.16 5.53 29.83
N ILE A 524 23.29 6.24 29.72
CA ILE A 524 23.53 7.27 28.71
C ILE A 524 23.55 6.60 27.33
N LYS A 525 22.80 7.14 26.38
CA LYS A 525 22.70 6.62 25.02
C LYS A 525 23.51 7.51 24.09
N GLY A 526 24.29 6.91 23.19
CA GLY A 526 25.10 7.64 22.23
C GLY A 526 25.17 6.96 20.88
N VAL A 527 25.47 7.74 19.83
CA VAL A 527 25.65 7.23 18.46
C VAL A 527 26.96 7.78 17.91
N ALA A 528 27.80 6.91 17.38
CA ALA A 528 29.11 7.26 16.85
C ALA A 528 29.33 6.59 15.49
N GLY A 529 30.22 7.14 14.67
CA GLY A 529 30.62 6.46 13.45
C GLY A 529 31.83 7.04 12.74
N LEU A 530 32.25 6.32 11.70
CA LEU A 530 33.35 6.65 10.79
C LEU A 530 32.82 6.83 9.36
N GLY A 531 33.26 7.86 8.64
CA GLY A 531 32.91 8.08 7.24
C GLY A 531 31.40 8.16 7.03
N LEU A 532 30.84 7.26 6.21
CA LEU A 532 29.40 7.14 6.02
C LEU A 532 28.64 6.86 7.32
N GLY A 533 29.24 6.11 8.25
CA GLY A 533 28.67 5.88 9.58
C GLY A 533 28.62 7.16 10.42
N ALA A 534 29.62 8.04 10.29
CA ALA A 534 29.61 9.35 10.94
C ALA A 534 28.46 10.23 10.39
N ALA A 535 28.25 10.20 9.07
CA ALA A 535 27.14 10.92 8.44
C ALA A 535 25.78 10.47 8.95
N GLN A 536 25.57 9.16 9.09
CA GLN A 536 24.37 8.61 9.69
C GLN A 536 24.21 9.00 11.18
N ALA A 537 25.29 8.98 11.98
CA ALA A 537 25.25 9.34 13.39
C ALA A 537 24.86 10.81 13.62
N LEU A 538 25.45 11.71 12.83
CA LEU A 538 25.11 13.14 12.87
C LEU A 538 23.68 13.39 12.38
N TYR A 539 23.25 12.70 11.32
CA TYR A 539 21.86 12.77 10.85
C TYR A 539 20.86 12.32 11.91
N TYR A 540 21.08 11.15 12.53
CA TYR A 540 20.25 10.63 13.63
C TYR A 540 20.07 11.66 14.75
N THR A 541 21.16 12.34 15.11
CA THR A 541 21.18 13.37 16.16
C THR A 541 20.33 14.58 15.77
N SER A 542 20.43 15.03 14.52
CA SER A 542 19.56 16.11 14.02
C SER A 542 18.08 15.71 14.04
N CYS A 543 17.78 14.46 13.67
CA CYS A 543 16.42 13.91 13.74
C CYS A 543 15.90 13.90 15.19
N TYR A 544 16.75 13.65 16.19
CA TYR A 544 16.35 13.75 17.60
C TYR A 544 16.02 15.20 17.98
N ALA A 545 16.85 16.15 17.56
CA ALA A 545 16.58 17.57 17.79
C ALA A 545 15.24 18.00 17.18
N PHE A 546 14.92 17.54 15.97
CA PHE A 546 13.62 17.77 15.34
C PHE A 546 12.45 16.98 15.97
N GLY A 547 12.73 16.01 16.84
CA GLY A 547 11.73 15.16 17.47
C GLY A 547 11.25 13.99 16.59
N TRP A 548 11.98 13.67 15.51
CA TRP A 548 11.67 12.59 14.58
C TRP A 548 12.12 11.21 15.08
N VAL A 549 13.07 11.15 16.01
CA VAL A 549 13.46 9.91 16.70
C VAL A 549 13.32 10.07 18.21
N PRO A 550 12.91 9.01 18.94
CA PRO A 550 12.52 9.12 20.35
C PRO A 550 13.69 9.01 21.34
N ILE A 551 14.84 8.50 20.91
CA ILE A 551 16.00 8.29 21.79
C ILE A 551 16.91 9.50 21.72
N ASN A 552 17.22 10.05 22.90
CA ASN A 552 18.20 11.13 23.06
C ASN A 552 19.64 10.58 22.96
N PRO A 553 20.39 10.88 21.87
CA PRO A 553 21.79 10.55 21.79
C PRO A 553 22.60 11.64 22.51
N GLN A 554 22.80 11.49 23.82
CA GLN A 554 23.53 12.47 24.63
C GLN A 554 25.01 12.60 24.24
N ILE A 555 25.56 11.56 23.61
CA ILE A 555 26.95 11.48 23.16
C ILE A 555 26.97 11.14 21.68
N VAL A 556 27.57 12.01 20.88
CA VAL A 556 27.65 11.85 19.44
C VAL A 556 29.08 12.03 18.97
N ILE A 557 29.59 11.10 18.18
CA ILE A 557 30.96 11.16 17.65
C ILE A 557 30.94 10.94 16.14
N GLY A 558 31.42 11.92 15.38
CA GLY A 558 31.61 11.82 13.94
C GLY A 558 33.09 11.86 13.58
N ILE A 559 33.59 10.85 12.88
CA ILE A 559 34.99 10.76 12.45
C ILE A 559 35.05 10.75 10.93
N ASN A 560 35.81 11.65 10.32
CA ASN A 560 36.05 11.72 8.87
C ASN A 560 34.77 11.63 8.02
N GLY A 561 33.69 12.27 8.48
CA GLY A 561 32.40 12.25 7.82
C GLY A 561 31.89 13.64 7.46
N TRP A 562 30.65 13.68 6.97
CA TRP A 562 29.91 14.91 6.71
C TRP A 562 28.55 14.86 7.40
N PHE A 563 27.79 15.95 7.35
CA PHE A 563 26.44 16.02 7.90
C PHE A 563 25.41 16.10 6.76
N PRO A 564 24.60 15.04 6.54
CA PRO A 564 23.51 15.06 5.56
C PRO A 564 22.49 16.15 5.90
N GLY A 565 22.05 16.90 4.90
CA GLY A 565 21.07 17.97 5.09
C GLY A 565 21.60 19.24 5.78
N TRP A 566 22.92 19.43 5.89
CA TRP A 566 23.51 20.60 6.56
C TRP A 566 22.97 21.96 6.07
N ARG A 567 22.71 22.10 4.75
CA ARG A 567 22.12 23.31 4.15
C ARG A 567 20.70 23.61 4.63
N ARG A 568 19.95 22.60 5.05
CA ARG A 568 18.56 22.72 5.50
C ARG A 568 18.47 22.80 7.02
N LEU A 569 19.56 22.57 7.75
CA LEU A 569 19.55 22.49 9.20
C LEU A 569 19.08 23.80 9.83
N GLU A 570 19.68 24.93 9.45
CA GLU A 570 19.29 26.24 10.00
C GLU A 570 17.83 26.58 9.67
N TYR A 571 17.41 26.36 8.42
CA TYR A 571 16.01 26.54 8.01
C TYR A 571 15.06 25.66 8.82
N ASN A 572 15.41 24.39 9.04
CA ASN A 572 14.59 23.45 9.80
C ASN A 572 14.57 23.79 11.29
N MET A 573 15.68 24.26 11.86
CA MET A 573 15.75 24.69 13.27
C MET A 573 14.87 25.92 13.51
N ASN A 574 14.88 26.89 12.59
CA ASN A 574 14.10 28.12 12.70
C ASN A 574 12.59 27.92 12.45
N ASN A 575 12.22 26.85 11.74
CA ASN A 575 10.84 26.55 11.38
C ASN A 575 10.25 25.32 12.14
N THR A 576 10.90 24.83 13.19
CA THR A 576 10.38 23.69 13.99
C THR A 576 9.92 24.09 15.40
N ASN A 577 9.10 23.23 16.01
CA ASN A 577 8.37 23.42 17.26
C ASN A 577 9.20 23.92 18.47
N PHE A 578 8.48 24.50 19.45
CA PHE A 578 8.98 24.78 20.80
C PHE A 578 9.70 23.55 21.39
N GLY A 579 11.00 23.66 21.64
CA GLY A 579 11.83 22.61 22.27
C GLY A 579 12.93 21.99 21.37
N THR A 580 12.98 22.31 20.07
CA THR A 580 14.07 21.85 19.18
C THR A 580 15.44 22.29 19.70
N ALA A 581 15.59 23.55 20.09
CA ALA A 581 16.84 24.08 20.67
C ALA A 581 17.24 23.35 21.95
N ASN A 582 16.29 22.99 22.82
CA ASN A 582 16.57 22.25 24.05
C ASN A 582 17.04 20.81 23.77
N ARG A 583 16.43 20.15 22.76
CA ARG A 583 16.86 18.81 22.34
C ARG A 583 18.24 18.84 21.66
N ALA A 584 18.51 19.87 20.85
CA ALA A 584 19.84 20.09 20.28
C ALA A 584 20.89 20.29 21.38
N ALA A 585 20.60 21.13 22.38
CA ALA A 585 21.46 21.40 23.53
C ALA A 585 21.74 20.16 24.40
N ALA A 586 20.89 19.13 24.34
CA ALA A 586 21.04 17.90 25.11
C ALA A 586 22.07 16.91 24.53
N SER A 587 22.51 17.10 23.28
CA SER A 587 23.39 16.17 22.56
C SER A 587 24.80 16.76 22.45
N LYS A 588 25.79 16.19 23.14
CA LYS A 588 27.19 16.63 23.04
C LYS A 588 27.85 15.96 21.83
N ILE A 589 28.38 16.75 20.91
CA ILE A 589 28.95 16.28 19.65
C ILE A 589 30.47 16.47 19.63
N LEU A 590 31.21 15.42 19.32
CA LEU A 590 32.63 15.47 18.96
C LEU A 590 32.79 15.19 17.47
N ILE A 591 33.41 16.10 16.73
CA ILE A 591 33.76 15.90 15.32
C ILE A 591 35.28 15.85 15.20
N LEU A 592 35.79 14.74 14.69
CA LEU A 592 37.21 14.52 14.40
C LEU A 592 37.40 14.42 12.89
N HIS A 593 38.34 15.18 12.33
CA HIS A 593 38.61 15.11 10.90
C HIS A 593 40.11 15.17 10.58
N GLY A 594 40.57 14.29 9.70
CA GLY A 594 41.95 14.28 9.20
C GLY A 594 42.26 15.50 8.32
N THR A 595 43.52 15.95 8.36
CA THR A 595 44.06 17.03 7.48
C THR A 595 44.32 16.57 6.05
N SER A 596 44.48 15.26 5.84
CA SER A 596 44.89 14.63 4.58
C SER A 596 43.88 13.57 4.14
N ASP A 597 42.59 13.81 4.42
CA ASP A 597 41.52 12.91 4.00
C ASP A 597 41.20 13.18 2.52
N ASP A 598 41.60 12.24 1.67
CA ASP A 598 41.41 12.32 0.22
C ASP A 598 40.01 11.90 -0.23
N VAL A 599 39.18 11.35 0.68
CA VAL A 599 37.84 10.82 0.39
C VAL A 599 36.76 11.83 0.78
N VAL A 600 36.84 12.39 1.98
CA VAL A 600 35.97 13.47 2.46
C VAL A 600 36.84 14.70 2.74
N PRO A 601 36.73 15.77 1.94
CA PRO A 601 37.58 16.94 2.12
C PRO A 601 37.44 17.53 3.53
N SER A 602 38.55 17.94 4.15
CA SER A 602 38.54 18.47 5.53
C SER A 602 37.65 19.70 5.75
N SER A 603 37.30 20.42 4.68
CA SER A 603 36.34 21.52 4.71
C SER A 603 34.94 21.07 5.13
N PHE A 604 34.55 19.82 4.87
CA PHE A 604 33.30 19.26 5.33
C PHE A 604 33.25 19.17 6.86
N GLY A 605 34.31 18.69 7.50
CA GLY A 605 34.37 18.60 8.96
C GLY A 605 34.13 19.95 9.65
N TYR A 606 34.81 21.01 9.18
CA TYR A 606 34.62 22.37 9.70
C TYR A 606 33.20 22.90 9.45
N ARG A 607 32.69 22.78 8.22
CA ARG A 607 31.32 23.24 7.88
C ARG A 607 30.23 22.51 8.67
N CYS A 608 30.42 21.22 8.92
CA CYS A 608 29.50 20.43 9.74
C CYS A 608 29.48 20.93 11.17
N ALA A 609 30.65 21.14 11.77
CA ALA A 609 30.77 21.67 13.11
C ALA A 609 30.14 23.06 13.24
N ASP A 610 30.41 23.94 12.28
CA ASP A 610 29.86 25.29 12.25
C ASP A 610 28.32 25.26 12.13
N SER A 611 27.78 24.48 11.20
CA SER A 611 26.32 24.34 11.02
C SER A 611 25.63 23.78 12.26
N LEU A 612 26.21 22.77 12.92
CA LEU A 612 25.68 22.18 14.15
C LEU A 612 25.78 23.16 15.33
N CYS A 613 26.87 23.92 15.44
CA CYS A 613 27.02 24.93 16.47
C CYS A 613 25.99 26.07 16.28
N MET A 614 25.79 26.55 15.05
CA MET A 614 24.76 27.54 14.72
C MET A 614 23.35 27.04 15.03
N ALA A 615 23.11 25.74 14.86
CA ALA A 615 21.86 25.07 15.23
C ALA A 615 21.72 24.76 16.74
N GLY A 616 22.64 25.24 17.59
CA GLY A 616 22.54 25.10 19.05
C GLY A 616 22.97 23.75 19.61
N PHE A 617 23.68 22.92 18.84
CA PHE A 617 24.30 21.70 19.34
C PHE A 617 25.67 22.01 19.98
N PRO A 618 25.93 21.56 21.23
CA PRO A 618 27.25 21.64 21.86
C PRO A 618 28.28 20.79 21.10
N THR A 619 29.02 21.44 20.20
CA THR A 619 29.88 20.76 19.22
C THR A 619 31.35 21.12 19.44
N LEU A 620 32.20 20.10 19.62
CA LEU A 620 33.65 20.22 19.66
C LEU A 620 34.24 19.67 18.36
N PHE A 621 34.91 20.52 17.60
CA PHE A 621 35.65 20.11 16.40
C PHE A 621 37.14 20.01 16.71
N LYS A 622 37.78 18.91 16.30
CA LYS A 622 39.24 18.78 16.32
C LYS A 622 39.74 18.22 14.99
N GLN A 623 40.83 18.80 14.52
CA GLN A 623 41.54 18.28 13.36
C GLN A 623 42.67 17.38 13.84
N CYS A 624 42.62 16.10 13.52
CA CYS A 624 43.60 15.11 13.98
C CYS A 624 43.65 13.90 13.03
N GLY A 625 44.85 13.38 12.76
CA GLY A 625 45.07 12.20 11.92
C GLY A 625 45.77 11.06 12.67
N GLY A 626 45.62 9.84 12.16
CA GLY A 626 46.29 8.64 12.69
C GLY A 626 45.89 8.28 14.13
N ASP A 627 46.85 7.79 14.92
CA ASP A 627 46.65 7.29 16.29
C ASP A 627 46.07 8.33 17.27
N HIS A 628 46.15 9.62 16.93
CA HIS A 628 45.60 10.69 17.75
C HIS A 628 44.06 10.66 17.83
N VAL A 629 43.36 10.11 16.83
CA VAL A 629 41.89 10.03 16.81
C VAL A 629 41.36 9.20 17.98
N ILE A 630 41.94 8.01 18.20
CA ILE A 630 41.54 7.10 19.29
C ILE A 630 41.83 7.72 20.65
N ASN A 631 42.96 8.40 20.80
CA ASN A 631 43.30 9.06 22.06
C ASN A 631 42.34 10.22 22.37
N GLU A 632 41.96 11.01 21.36
CA GLU A 632 41.02 12.12 21.52
C GLU A 632 39.62 11.64 21.94
N ILE A 633 39.13 10.55 21.34
CA ILE A 633 37.87 9.91 21.75
C ILE A 633 37.95 9.46 23.21
N ARG A 634 39.04 8.77 23.59
CA ARG A 634 39.24 8.29 24.96
C ARG A 634 39.23 9.44 25.96
N VAL A 635 40.01 10.49 25.71
CA VAL A 635 40.11 11.66 26.59
C VAL A 635 38.75 12.36 26.72
N TRP A 636 38.05 12.57 25.60
CA TRP A 636 36.77 13.26 25.61
C TRP A 636 35.69 12.47 26.37
N LEU A 637 35.58 11.16 26.16
CA LEU A 637 34.63 10.31 26.88
C LEU A 637 34.97 10.21 28.37
N THR A 638 36.25 10.12 28.72
CA THR A 638 36.70 10.10 30.14
C THR A 638 36.31 11.40 30.85
N ASN A 639 36.44 12.56 30.18
CA ASN A 639 36.04 13.86 30.73
C ASN A 639 34.52 13.98 30.94
N LEU A 640 33.72 13.13 30.30
CA LEU A 640 32.28 13.01 30.52
C LEU A 640 31.93 12.04 31.67
N GLY A 641 32.92 11.43 32.33
CA GLY A 641 32.74 10.51 33.45
C GLY A 641 32.46 9.06 33.05
N LEU A 642 32.79 8.68 31.81
CA LEU A 642 32.58 7.35 31.22
C LEU A 642 33.84 6.50 31.12
#